data_AF-A0AAN6QZ69-F1
#
_entry.id   AF-A0AAN6QZ69-F1
#
_cell.length_a   1.000
_cell.length_b   1.000
_cell.length_c   1.000
_cell.angle_alpha   90.00
_cell.angle_beta   90.00
_cell.angle_gamma   90.00
#
_symmetry.space_group_name_H-M   'P 1'
#
loop_
_entity.id
_entity.type
_entity.pdbx_description
1 polymer ?
#
loop_
_entity_poly.entity_id
_entity_poly.type
_entity_poly.pdbx_seq_one_letter_code
_entity_poly.pdbx_strand_id
1 'polypeptide(L)'
;MDTYQKPLENVDAALSRLNATLASYKISSTTKPAINPIRPPPPPPVSVNRPQANGHTPSPSASSSVPVSKNFQQSNGHSQSTHRSHEPTPPGGEVNGIFVKLSDELPRPDLLWQEALKLRFCDRSNRLTMMQGPDLPGMSGDRIAIDRQIDDVMMLQEHYLVDYPYLLPIRLLTSQKYLQLGYPDLAAGEAYKALLLCDAVRDTSDEYHPMAALQLREFIQQLPRTDRISQLTCDLKCVTESPPGSRAEVMDFELDIWVRYHYLPWAHRLLAVGLMYCGCYKTAWYKASQGLTSIDETAGDVVDQWLVDVTVGCEQAVRKLWGLIDEEWKDWGHSNNGKAYPDMGCVRREVYPWNEWEPDRLEELPELNAMMAEVAPKLEVRAVELPALTGNGESATVMQLGVFAKEDIAPGEVVLRETSMLTANNKLQDALCDACSADLPQLDYPEADQVCECPECQAVFCSEACLSRADATYHRATCGNDLNALLRDVPPAEAADSLYSLLLMRAIAMADVRECHPLELNEVRYIWGDFHNLPITAAHFAPPDITHETLTDSDRFHDGHGKLPRTLPWSFEHNIRLPIQMLEKMEIDPFAEPNYDLWVFNTLFAKFRGTASARLSGQAGSGRRARGPEVSAVHPMWCLANHSCDPNVRWEWGGSIEFTAREERVLWKGRKEVPERREGGIRKGEEVLNHYCDVELGVRERREWAKGALGGECRCERCVWEAGQEGRDGKGQ
;
A
#
# COMPACT_ATOMS: atom_id res chain seq x y z
N MET A 1 -4.76 -39.03 -20.96
CA MET A 1 -6.11 -38.86 -20.40
C MET A 1 -6.11 -39.23 -18.91
N ASP A 2 -5.53 -40.36 -18.50
CA ASP A 2 -5.48 -40.78 -17.07
C ASP A 2 -4.63 -39.91 -16.12
N THR A 3 -3.72 -39.06 -16.64
CA THR A 3 -2.83 -38.21 -15.83
C THR A 3 -3.54 -37.04 -15.14
N TYR A 4 -4.75 -36.68 -15.58
CA TYR A 4 -5.51 -35.53 -15.06
C TYR A 4 -6.73 -35.94 -14.22
N GLN A 5 -7.00 -37.25 -14.12
CA GLN A 5 -8.19 -37.75 -13.43
C GLN A 5 -8.10 -37.57 -11.91
N LYS A 6 -6.93 -37.83 -11.31
CA LYS A 6 -6.67 -37.57 -9.87
C LYS A 6 -6.71 -36.08 -9.48
N PRO A 7 -6.11 -35.15 -10.25
CA PRO A 7 -6.27 -33.72 -10.02
C PRO A 7 -7.73 -33.24 -10.10
N LEU A 8 -8.50 -33.74 -11.07
CA LEU A 8 -9.91 -33.39 -11.22
C LEU A 8 -10.77 -33.94 -10.06
N GLU A 9 -10.56 -35.19 -9.64
CA GLU A 9 -11.22 -35.76 -8.46
C GLU A 9 -10.91 -34.99 -7.18
N ASN A 10 -9.70 -34.44 -7.04
CA ASN A 10 -9.31 -33.61 -5.89
C ASN A 10 -9.98 -32.23 -5.91
N VAL A 11 -10.17 -31.64 -7.09
CA VAL A 11 -10.90 -30.37 -7.28
C VAL A 11 -12.39 -30.58 -7.01
N ASP A 12 -12.99 -31.64 -7.53
CA ASP A 12 -14.40 -31.96 -7.30
C ASP A 12 -14.69 -32.31 -5.83
N ALA A 13 -13.75 -32.98 -5.16
CA ALA A 13 -13.82 -33.24 -3.73
C ALA A 13 -13.67 -31.94 -2.90
N ALA A 14 -12.81 -31.00 -3.32
CA ALA A 14 -12.68 -29.70 -2.68
C ALA A 14 -13.94 -28.83 -2.89
N LEU A 15 -14.49 -28.83 -4.10
CA LEU A 15 -15.74 -28.13 -4.44
C LEU A 15 -16.93 -28.72 -3.66
N SER A 16 -16.99 -30.04 -3.53
CA SER A 16 -18.02 -30.73 -2.76
C SER A 16 -17.93 -30.43 -1.26
N ARG A 17 -16.72 -30.34 -0.69
CA ARG A 17 -16.51 -29.90 0.70
C ARG A 17 -16.91 -28.45 0.91
N LEU A 18 -16.54 -27.55 -0.01
CA LEU A 18 -16.94 -26.14 0.03
C LEU A 18 -18.46 -25.99 -0.05
N ASN A 19 -19.12 -26.73 -0.96
CA ASN A 19 -20.57 -26.71 -1.12
C ASN A 19 -21.30 -27.31 0.08
N ALA A 20 -20.77 -28.38 0.70
CA ALA A 20 -21.31 -28.94 1.94
C ALA A 20 -21.18 -27.95 3.11
N THR A 21 -20.04 -27.27 3.22
CA THR A 21 -19.81 -26.20 4.19
C THR A 21 -20.79 -25.04 3.96
N LEU A 22 -20.98 -24.59 2.71
CA LEU A 22 -21.96 -23.55 2.35
C LEU A 22 -23.42 -23.97 2.63
N ALA A 23 -23.78 -25.24 2.41
CA ALA A 23 -25.11 -25.77 2.72
C ALA A 23 -25.36 -25.84 4.25
N SER A 24 -24.32 -26.12 5.04
CA SER A 24 -24.42 -26.10 6.52
C SER A 24 -24.74 -24.72 7.08
N TYR A 25 -24.31 -23.65 6.40
CA TYR A 25 -24.65 -22.26 6.76
C TYR A 25 -26.10 -21.89 6.43
N LYS A 26 -26.73 -22.52 5.42
CA LYS A 26 -28.12 -22.24 5.03
C LYS A 26 -29.17 -22.89 5.95
N ILE A 27 -28.86 -24.03 6.56
CA ILE A 27 -29.82 -24.76 7.42
C ILE A 27 -29.99 -24.07 8.80
N SER A 28 -29.03 -23.24 9.22
CA SER A 28 -29.07 -22.55 10.50
C SER A 28 -29.87 -21.24 10.50
N SER A 29 -30.45 -20.82 9.35
CA SER A 29 -31.20 -19.56 9.23
C SER A 29 -32.73 -19.71 9.29
N THR A 30 -33.26 -20.92 9.55
CA THR A 30 -34.71 -21.18 9.59
C THR A 30 -35.16 -21.80 10.90
N THR A 31 -34.95 -21.11 12.02
CA THR A 31 -35.73 -21.31 13.26
C THR A 31 -35.89 -19.98 13.99
N LYS A 32 -36.99 -19.27 13.72
CA LYS A 32 -37.44 -18.13 14.53
C LYS A 32 -38.19 -18.66 15.78
N PRO A 33 -37.83 -18.27 17.01
CA PRO A 33 -38.75 -18.34 18.14
C PRO A 33 -39.70 -17.13 18.12
N ALA A 34 -40.96 -17.36 18.50
CA ALA A 34 -42.02 -16.36 18.55
C ALA A 34 -41.76 -15.29 19.64
N ILE A 35 -42.04 -14.03 19.29
CA ILE A 35 -41.94 -12.85 20.18
C ILE A 35 -43.24 -12.71 20.96
N ASN A 36 -43.17 -12.61 22.30
CA ASN A 36 -44.22 -12.06 23.15
C ASN A 36 -43.83 -10.64 23.60
N PRO A 37 -44.74 -9.66 23.62
CA PRO A 37 -44.41 -8.27 23.96
C PRO A 37 -44.41 -8.05 25.47
N ILE A 38 -43.33 -7.51 26.03
CA ILE A 38 -43.27 -7.02 27.41
C ILE A 38 -43.03 -5.50 27.41
N ARG A 39 -43.80 -4.84 28.27
CA ARG A 39 -44.04 -3.39 28.43
C ARG A 39 -42.84 -2.65 29.06
N PRO A 40 -42.59 -1.37 28.72
CA PRO A 40 -41.48 -0.59 29.30
C PRO A 40 -41.78 -0.08 30.72
N PRO A 41 -40.76 0.06 31.59
CA PRO A 41 -40.89 0.65 32.93
C PRO A 41 -40.78 2.20 32.92
N PRO A 42 -41.29 2.88 33.97
CA PRO A 42 -41.43 4.33 34.04
C PRO A 42 -40.15 5.07 34.53
N PRO A 43 -40.03 6.39 34.29
CA PRO A 43 -38.85 7.18 34.65
C PRO A 43 -38.86 7.65 36.12
N PRO A 44 -37.68 7.85 36.74
CA PRO A 44 -37.56 8.46 38.07
C PRO A 44 -37.43 10.00 38.01
N PRO A 45 -37.63 10.71 39.15
CA PRO A 45 -38.10 12.10 39.18
C PRO A 45 -37.00 13.17 39.29
N VAL A 46 -37.39 14.37 38.88
CA VAL A 46 -36.66 15.64 38.94
C VAL A 46 -36.56 16.16 40.38
N SER A 47 -35.40 16.68 40.78
CA SER A 47 -35.26 17.57 41.94
C SER A 47 -34.50 18.84 41.56
N VAL A 48 -35.03 19.96 42.04
CA VAL A 48 -34.54 21.33 41.87
C VAL A 48 -34.02 21.82 43.22
N ASN A 49 -32.81 22.38 43.28
CA ASN A 49 -32.52 23.69 43.93
C ASN A 49 -31.00 23.99 44.05
N ARG A 50 -30.65 25.18 43.57
CA ARG A 50 -29.50 26.06 43.96
C ARG A 50 -29.83 26.77 45.29
N PRO A 51 -29.01 27.70 45.85
CA PRO A 51 -27.58 28.01 45.68
C PRO A 51 -26.84 28.22 47.03
N GLN A 52 -25.50 28.38 47.03
CA GLN A 52 -24.84 29.35 47.93
C GLN A 52 -23.40 29.67 47.47
N ALA A 53 -23.09 30.96 47.51
CA ALA A 53 -21.82 31.59 47.23
C ALA A 53 -21.21 32.18 48.52
N ASN A 54 -19.92 32.53 48.43
CA ASN A 54 -19.02 33.29 49.34
C ASN A 54 -17.82 32.40 49.68
N GLY A 55 -16.56 32.74 49.45
CA GLY A 55 -15.91 34.01 49.18
C GLY A 55 -14.68 34.11 50.09
N HIS A 56 -13.46 34.19 49.54
CA HIS A 56 -12.33 35.02 49.98
C HIS A 56 -10.97 34.58 49.38
N THR A 57 -10.33 35.57 48.78
CA THR A 57 -8.94 35.78 48.32
C THR A 57 -8.00 36.12 49.52
N PRO A 58 -6.70 36.48 49.36
CA PRO A 58 -5.60 35.97 48.49
C PRO A 58 -4.18 35.87 49.16
N SER A 59 -3.25 35.13 48.49
CA SER A 59 -1.78 35.36 48.30
C SER A 59 -0.79 35.39 49.51
N PRO A 60 0.58 35.36 49.36
CA PRO A 60 1.42 35.40 48.14
C PRO A 60 2.68 34.46 48.07
N SER A 61 3.21 34.34 46.83
CA SER A 61 4.62 34.34 46.34
C SER A 61 5.76 33.56 47.02
N ALA A 62 6.53 32.82 46.21
CA ALA A 62 7.99 32.96 46.12
C ALA A 62 8.58 32.38 44.81
N SER A 63 9.49 33.15 44.22
CA SER A 63 10.27 32.99 43.00
C SER A 63 11.66 32.39 43.25
N SER A 64 12.25 31.68 42.27
CA SER A 64 13.69 31.76 41.87
C SER A 64 13.93 30.78 40.71
N SER A 65 14.13 31.22 39.47
CA SER A 65 15.40 31.66 38.84
C SER A 65 16.42 30.54 38.53
N VAL A 66 16.72 30.48 37.24
CA VAL A 66 17.68 29.68 36.45
C VAL A 66 19.14 29.90 36.89
N PRO A 67 20.09 29.00 36.50
CA PRO A 67 21.14 29.48 35.59
C PRO A 67 21.48 28.53 34.42
N VAL A 68 21.92 29.17 33.35
CA VAL A 68 22.39 28.69 32.05
C VAL A 68 23.85 28.24 32.12
N SER A 69 24.27 27.28 31.26
CA SER A 69 25.62 27.26 30.66
C SER A 69 25.65 26.49 29.32
N LYS A 70 26.52 26.97 28.42
CA LYS A 70 26.58 26.77 26.95
C LYS A 70 27.65 25.74 26.54
N ASN A 71 27.46 25.10 25.36
CA ASN A 71 28.36 25.04 24.18
C ASN A 71 27.85 23.94 23.21
N PHE A 72 27.28 24.24 22.03
CA PHE A 72 27.87 24.60 20.70
C PHE A 72 28.48 23.44 19.89
N GLN A 73 27.76 23.00 18.82
CA GLN A 73 28.18 22.83 17.40
C GLN A 73 27.07 22.07 16.63
N GLN A 74 26.23 22.76 15.84
CA GLN A 74 26.31 23.00 14.39
C GLN A 74 25.72 21.86 13.51
N SER A 75 24.45 22.01 13.13
CA SER A 75 23.87 21.46 11.89
C SER A 75 22.92 22.50 11.27
N ASN A 76 23.08 22.71 9.96
CA ASN A 76 22.21 23.52 9.09
C ASN A 76 20.85 22.80 8.98
N GLY A 77 19.66 23.38 8.91
CA GLY A 77 19.23 24.75 8.61
C GLY A 77 18.03 24.70 7.66
N HIS A 78 16.90 24.10 8.08
CA HIS A 78 15.60 24.19 7.41
C HIS A 78 14.57 24.85 8.33
N SER A 79 13.72 25.67 7.74
CA SER A 79 12.94 26.73 8.36
C SER A 79 11.72 26.20 9.12
N GLN A 80 11.64 26.47 10.43
CA GLN A 80 10.50 26.16 11.30
C GLN A 80 9.39 27.23 11.16
N SER A 81 8.14 26.80 10.98
CA SER A 81 6.94 27.65 11.06
C SER A 81 6.16 27.31 12.33
N THR A 82 5.90 28.31 13.17
CA THR A 82 5.25 28.15 14.49
C THR A 82 3.79 28.64 14.49
N HIS A 83 2.91 27.80 15.06
CA HIS A 83 1.66 28.07 15.80
C HIS A 83 0.54 28.97 15.21
N ARG A 84 -0.62 28.33 14.95
CA ARG A 84 -1.96 28.90 14.71
C ARG A 84 -2.70 29.18 16.04
N SER A 85 -3.44 30.29 16.10
CA SER A 85 -4.57 30.51 17.02
C SER A 85 -5.63 31.41 16.36
N HIS A 86 -6.90 30.95 16.34
CA HIS A 86 -8.11 31.60 15.80
C HIS A 86 -8.55 32.84 16.63
N GLU A 87 -9.09 33.93 16.06
CA GLU A 87 -10.53 34.17 15.73
C GLU A 87 -10.75 35.57 15.01
N PRO A 88 -11.96 35.92 14.51
CA PRO A 88 -12.15 36.58 13.19
C PRO A 88 -12.52 38.08 13.18
N THR A 89 -12.30 38.78 12.05
CA THR A 89 -12.97 40.07 11.70
C THR A 89 -12.97 40.29 10.16
N PRO A 90 -14.05 40.83 9.53
CA PRO A 90 -14.19 40.90 8.05
C PRO A 90 -13.94 42.33 7.49
N PRO A 91 -14.13 42.60 6.19
CA PRO A 91 -13.16 42.42 5.11
C PRO A 91 -12.69 43.77 4.55
N GLY A 92 -11.40 43.91 4.27
CA GLY A 92 -10.87 45.10 3.59
C GLY A 92 -9.37 45.24 3.77
N GLY A 93 -8.60 44.68 2.84
CA GLY A 93 -7.15 44.83 2.82
C GLY A 93 -6.54 43.88 1.81
N GLU A 94 -5.85 44.45 0.82
CA GLU A 94 -5.21 43.79 -0.31
C GLU A 94 -4.33 42.61 0.13
N VAL A 95 -4.52 41.47 -0.53
CA VAL A 95 -3.73 40.26 -0.34
C VAL A 95 -2.35 40.48 -0.97
N ASN A 96 -1.36 40.79 -0.13
CA ASN A 96 0.05 40.58 -0.48
C ASN A 96 0.34 39.08 -0.34
N GLY A 97 0.26 38.37 -1.47
CA GLY A 97 0.63 36.97 -1.57
C GLY A 97 2.10 36.74 -1.23
N ILE A 98 2.35 35.74 -0.41
CA ILE A 98 3.68 35.15 -0.22
C ILE A 98 4.03 34.47 -1.55
N PHE A 99 4.81 35.16 -2.37
CA PHE A 99 5.46 34.55 -3.53
C PHE A 99 6.50 33.55 -3.02
N VAL A 100 6.21 32.26 -3.15
CA VAL A 100 7.26 31.26 -3.28
C VAL A 100 8.07 31.67 -4.50
N LYS A 101 9.34 32.01 -4.31
CA LYS A 101 10.26 32.28 -5.42
C LYS A 101 10.47 30.98 -6.19
N LEU A 102 9.69 30.78 -7.26
CA LEU A 102 10.16 30.00 -8.41
C LEU A 102 11.50 30.61 -8.82
N SER A 103 12.50 29.78 -9.08
CA SER A 103 13.79 30.22 -9.61
C SER A 103 13.54 31.04 -10.89
N ASP A 104 14.00 32.29 -10.91
CA ASP A 104 13.79 33.25 -12.01
C ASP A 104 14.49 32.85 -13.34
N GLU A 105 15.09 31.66 -13.41
CA GLU A 105 15.65 31.09 -14.63
C GLU A 105 14.99 29.74 -14.90
N LEU A 106 14.04 29.71 -15.84
CA LEU A 106 13.57 28.47 -16.46
C LEU A 106 14.81 27.64 -16.87
N PRO A 107 14.88 26.34 -16.53
CA PRO A 107 16.03 25.51 -16.81
C PRO A 107 16.31 25.54 -18.32
N ARG A 108 17.59 25.68 -18.69
CA ARG A 108 17.98 25.46 -20.08
C ARG A 108 17.56 24.03 -20.45
N PRO A 109 16.82 23.81 -21.55
CA PRO A 109 16.28 22.49 -21.88
C PRO A 109 17.39 21.44 -21.98
N ASP A 110 17.50 20.55 -20.99
CA ASP A 110 18.27 19.32 -21.14
C ASP A 110 17.51 18.34 -22.05
N LEU A 111 18.04 17.12 -22.20
CA LEU A 111 17.44 16.13 -23.09
C LEU A 111 16.05 15.68 -22.62
N LEU A 112 15.82 15.54 -21.32
CA LEU A 112 14.54 15.08 -20.76
C LEU A 112 13.47 16.17 -20.92
N TRP A 113 13.81 17.43 -20.67
CA TRP A 113 12.89 18.54 -20.91
C TRP A 113 12.51 18.64 -22.39
N GLN A 114 13.47 18.41 -23.30
CA GLN A 114 13.20 18.37 -24.74
C GLN A 114 12.35 17.16 -25.15
N GLU A 115 12.52 16.00 -24.51
CA GLU A 115 11.66 14.83 -24.70
C GLU A 115 10.23 15.14 -24.27
N ALA A 116 10.03 15.76 -23.10
CA ALA A 116 8.71 16.18 -22.62
C ALA A 116 8.04 17.18 -23.59
N LEU A 117 8.79 18.15 -24.14
CA LEU A 117 8.27 19.13 -25.12
C LEU A 117 7.86 18.48 -26.45
N LYS A 118 8.39 17.29 -26.74
CA LYS A 118 8.05 16.49 -27.93
C LYS A 118 6.91 15.50 -27.68
N LEU A 119 6.54 15.26 -26.41
CA LEU A 119 5.44 14.39 -26.04
C LEU A 119 4.12 15.02 -26.48
N ARG A 120 3.69 14.68 -27.70
CA ARG A 120 2.48 15.18 -28.33
C ARG A 120 1.79 14.03 -29.00
N PHE A 121 0.47 13.97 -28.86
CA PHE A 121 -0.29 12.83 -29.31
C PHE A 121 -0.20 12.67 -30.82
N CYS A 122 -0.45 13.69 -31.67
CA CYS A 122 -0.38 13.48 -33.12
C CYS A 122 -0.16 14.76 -33.94
N ASP A 123 0.54 14.59 -35.07
CA ASP A 123 0.31 15.39 -36.27
C ASP A 123 -1.03 14.99 -36.89
N ARG A 124 -2.02 15.90 -36.83
CA ARG A 124 -3.38 15.69 -37.35
C ARG A 124 -3.50 15.75 -38.87
N SER A 125 -2.39 15.83 -39.60
CA SER A 125 -2.38 15.78 -41.06
C SER A 125 -2.79 14.40 -41.64
N ASN A 126 -2.78 13.34 -40.83
CA ASN A 126 -3.07 11.96 -41.26
C ASN A 126 -3.97 11.20 -40.27
N ARG A 127 -5.14 10.71 -40.74
CA ARG A 127 -6.12 9.94 -39.94
C ARG A 127 -5.55 8.63 -39.38
N LEU A 128 -4.68 7.95 -40.12
CA LEU A 128 -4.04 6.71 -39.63
C LEU A 128 -3.12 7.01 -38.45
N THR A 129 -2.34 8.10 -38.55
CA THR A 129 -1.49 8.59 -37.47
C THR A 129 -2.33 8.99 -36.26
N MET A 130 -3.50 9.61 -36.46
CA MET A 130 -4.43 9.93 -35.36
C MET A 130 -5.00 8.70 -34.64
N MET A 131 -5.28 7.62 -35.38
CA MET A 131 -5.82 6.38 -34.79
C MET A 131 -4.75 5.60 -34.05
N GLN A 132 -3.59 5.40 -34.67
CA GLN A 132 -2.50 4.61 -34.08
C GLN A 132 -1.74 5.41 -33.01
N GLY A 133 -1.71 6.73 -33.13
CA GLY A 133 -0.80 7.60 -32.38
C GLY A 133 0.67 7.14 -32.44
N PRO A 134 1.55 7.76 -31.66
CA PRO A 134 2.95 7.39 -31.60
C PRO A 134 3.11 6.07 -30.88
N ASP A 135 4.01 5.23 -31.39
CA ASP A 135 4.49 4.08 -30.65
C ASP A 135 5.23 4.54 -29.40
N LEU A 136 5.07 3.78 -28.31
CA LEU A 136 5.93 3.94 -27.15
C LEU A 136 7.35 3.56 -27.59
N PRO A 137 8.34 4.45 -27.50
CA PRO A 137 9.67 4.14 -27.96
C PRO A 137 10.23 2.98 -27.15
N GLY A 138 10.67 1.91 -27.81
CA GLY A 138 11.40 0.83 -27.16
C GLY A 138 12.76 1.30 -26.65
N MET A 139 13.36 0.53 -25.75
CA MET A 139 14.75 0.74 -25.31
C MET A 139 15.60 -0.51 -25.55
N SER A 140 16.90 -0.33 -25.75
CA SER A 140 17.85 -1.45 -25.81
C SER A 140 17.92 -2.16 -24.46
N GLY A 141 18.09 -3.48 -24.47
CA GLY A 141 18.30 -4.27 -23.26
C GLY A 141 19.75 -4.32 -22.79
N ASP A 142 20.65 -3.58 -23.44
CA ASP A 142 22.03 -3.49 -22.99
C ASP A 142 22.15 -2.71 -21.67
N ARG A 143 23.24 -2.95 -20.94
CA ARG A 143 23.44 -2.40 -19.60
C ARG A 143 23.52 -0.86 -19.61
N ILE A 144 24.09 -0.26 -20.66
CA ILE A 144 24.24 1.19 -20.75
C ILE A 144 22.88 1.86 -20.90
N ALA A 145 22.00 1.29 -21.73
CA ALA A 145 20.64 1.78 -21.91
C ALA A 145 19.80 1.63 -20.63
N ILE A 146 19.94 0.50 -19.91
CA ILE A 146 19.28 0.28 -18.61
C ILE A 146 19.74 1.31 -17.57
N ASP A 147 21.06 1.47 -17.39
CA ASP A 147 21.61 2.40 -16.41
C ASP A 147 21.19 3.84 -16.71
N ARG A 148 21.28 4.26 -17.98
CA ARG A 148 20.81 5.59 -18.40
C ARG A 148 19.33 5.81 -18.12
N GLN A 149 18.50 4.79 -18.32
CA GLN A 149 17.07 4.90 -18.09
C GLN A 149 16.74 5.01 -16.60
N ILE A 150 17.52 4.36 -15.73
CA ILE A 150 17.44 4.53 -14.27
C ILE A 150 17.85 5.96 -13.90
N ASP A 151 18.96 6.47 -14.45
CA ASP A 151 19.41 7.86 -14.23
C ASP A 151 18.35 8.88 -14.69
N ASP A 152 17.70 8.64 -15.84
CA ASP A 152 16.62 9.47 -16.35
C ASP A 152 15.43 9.51 -15.36
N VAL A 153 15.04 8.37 -14.79
CA VAL A 153 13.96 8.28 -13.79
C VAL A 153 14.33 9.02 -12.51
N MET A 154 15.55 8.83 -11.99
CA MET A 154 16.03 9.54 -10.81
C MET A 154 16.03 11.06 -11.03
N MET A 155 16.55 11.52 -12.18
CA MET A 155 16.52 12.93 -12.57
C MET A 155 15.09 13.49 -12.63
N LEU A 156 14.15 12.70 -13.16
CA LEU A 156 12.74 13.10 -13.20
C LEU A 156 12.13 13.19 -11.80
N GLN A 157 12.40 12.24 -10.91
CA GLN A 157 11.84 12.20 -9.56
C GLN A 157 12.45 13.24 -8.62
N GLU A 158 13.78 13.32 -8.56
CA GLU A 158 14.51 14.11 -7.56
C GLU A 158 14.64 15.59 -7.92
N HIS A 159 14.48 15.93 -9.21
CA HIS A 159 14.62 17.30 -9.69
C HIS A 159 13.36 17.79 -10.38
N TYR A 160 12.94 17.16 -11.48
CA TYR A 160 11.84 17.71 -12.27
C TYR A 160 10.49 17.66 -11.57
N LEU A 161 10.14 16.58 -10.88
CA LEU A 161 8.89 16.47 -10.14
C LEU A 161 8.91 17.25 -8.83
N VAL A 162 10.10 17.58 -8.29
CA VAL A 162 10.24 18.48 -7.14
C VAL A 162 10.05 19.94 -7.56
N ASP A 163 10.68 20.36 -8.66
CA ASP A 163 10.60 21.74 -9.16
C ASP A 163 9.28 22.01 -9.92
N TYR A 164 8.73 20.99 -10.58
CA TYR A 164 7.52 21.06 -11.42
C TYR A 164 6.48 19.97 -11.08
N PRO A 165 6.00 19.90 -9.82
CA PRO A 165 5.11 18.81 -9.38
C PRO A 165 3.76 18.78 -10.11
N TYR A 166 3.28 19.91 -10.63
CA TYR A 166 1.98 20.00 -11.29
C TYR A 166 2.09 19.96 -12.83
N LEU A 167 3.29 19.72 -13.36
CA LEU A 167 3.56 19.76 -14.80
C LEU A 167 3.27 18.39 -15.45
N LEU A 168 2.08 18.27 -16.03
CA LEU A 168 1.60 17.04 -16.65
C LEU A 168 2.55 16.39 -17.70
N PRO A 169 3.30 17.12 -18.58
CA PRO A 169 4.17 16.46 -19.55
C PRO A 169 5.35 15.73 -18.90
N ILE A 170 5.85 16.23 -17.76
CA ILE A 170 6.90 15.56 -16.99
C ILE A 170 6.36 14.27 -16.40
N ARG A 171 5.17 14.28 -15.81
CA ARG A 171 4.53 13.05 -15.28
C ARG A 171 4.28 12.00 -16.35
N LEU A 172 3.83 12.42 -17.53
CA LEU A 172 3.64 11.52 -18.68
C LEU A 172 4.97 10.92 -19.15
N LEU A 173 6.05 11.72 -19.19
CA LEU A 173 7.39 11.24 -19.50
C LEU A 173 7.87 10.24 -18.45
N THR A 174 7.71 10.53 -17.15
CA THR A 174 8.06 9.61 -16.06
C THR A 174 7.29 8.30 -16.18
N SER A 175 5.99 8.35 -16.45
CA SER A 175 5.16 7.16 -16.68
C SER A 175 5.67 6.31 -17.85
N GLN A 176 6.01 6.95 -18.98
CA GLN A 176 6.61 6.27 -20.13
C GLN A 176 7.96 5.62 -19.76
N LYS A 177 8.81 6.32 -19.00
CA LYS A 177 10.13 5.81 -18.59
C LYS A 177 10.00 4.61 -17.64
N TYR A 178 9.00 4.60 -16.76
CA TYR A 178 8.67 3.45 -15.92
C TYR A 178 8.21 2.23 -16.72
N LEU A 179 7.36 2.40 -17.72
CA LEU A 179 6.95 1.30 -18.60
C LEU A 179 8.15 0.68 -19.30
N GLN A 180 9.07 1.50 -19.80
CA GLN A 180 10.29 1.03 -20.48
C GLN A 180 11.20 0.21 -19.54
N LEU A 181 11.22 0.53 -18.23
CA LEU A 181 11.93 -0.23 -17.20
C LEU A 181 11.14 -1.44 -16.65
N GLY A 182 9.96 -1.73 -17.19
CA GLY A 182 9.10 -2.82 -16.72
C GLY A 182 8.52 -2.58 -15.32
N TYR A 183 8.13 -1.33 -15.02
CA TYR A 183 7.37 -0.93 -13.84
C TYR A 183 5.98 -0.38 -14.23
N PRO A 184 5.08 -1.25 -14.73
CA PRO A 184 3.75 -0.80 -15.16
C PRO A 184 2.89 -0.27 -14.01
N ASP A 185 3.19 -0.66 -12.77
CA ASP A 185 2.59 -0.17 -11.54
C ASP A 185 2.92 1.30 -11.30
N LEU A 186 4.21 1.64 -11.34
CA LEU A 186 4.68 3.03 -11.18
C LEU A 186 4.21 3.92 -12.34
N ALA A 187 4.22 3.36 -13.55
CA ALA A 187 3.70 4.04 -14.72
C ALA A 187 2.20 4.37 -14.60
N ALA A 188 1.38 3.44 -14.11
CA ALA A 188 -0.04 3.68 -13.88
C ALA A 188 -0.28 4.77 -12.84
N GLY A 189 0.55 4.84 -11.78
CA GLY A 189 0.50 5.90 -10.77
C GLY A 189 0.73 7.28 -11.35
N GLU A 190 1.83 7.46 -12.08
CA GLU A 190 2.17 8.76 -12.69
C GLU A 190 1.20 9.15 -13.81
N ALA A 191 0.71 8.19 -14.59
CA ALA A 191 -0.34 8.45 -15.59
C ALA A 191 -1.65 8.88 -14.94
N TYR A 192 -2.01 8.31 -13.79
CA TYR A 192 -3.21 8.72 -13.05
C TYR A 192 -3.06 10.12 -12.44
N LYS A 193 -1.91 10.44 -11.83
CA LYS A 193 -1.61 11.81 -11.38
C LYS A 193 -1.67 12.81 -12.55
N ALA A 194 -1.12 12.45 -13.71
CA ALA A 194 -1.21 13.29 -14.91
C ALA A 194 -2.66 13.47 -15.39
N LEU A 195 -3.51 12.44 -15.27
CA LEU A 195 -4.95 12.54 -15.57
C LEU A 195 -5.68 13.51 -14.64
N LEU A 196 -5.40 13.45 -13.33
CA LEU A 196 -5.96 14.42 -12.36
C LEU A 196 -5.54 15.86 -12.68
N LEU A 197 -4.27 16.07 -13.07
CA LEU A 197 -3.81 17.40 -13.50
C LEU A 197 -4.41 17.85 -14.84
N CYS A 198 -4.75 16.92 -15.74
CA CYS A 198 -5.52 17.27 -16.93
C CYS A 198 -6.89 17.84 -16.55
N ASP A 199 -7.56 17.25 -15.55
CA ASP A 199 -8.83 17.76 -15.04
C ASP A 199 -8.63 19.11 -14.34
N ALA A 200 -7.62 19.25 -13.48
CA ALA A 200 -7.31 20.49 -12.77
C ALA A 200 -7.00 21.67 -13.72
N VAL A 201 -6.26 21.46 -14.82
CA VAL A 201 -6.02 22.52 -15.81
C VAL A 201 -7.32 22.97 -16.49
N ARG A 202 -8.27 22.07 -16.69
CA ARG A 202 -9.50 22.32 -17.44
C ARG A 202 -10.63 22.86 -16.58
N ASP A 203 -10.62 22.56 -15.28
CA ASP A 203 -11.58 23.06 -14.31
C ASP A 203 -10.99 24.19 -13.47
N THR A 204 -11.37 25.43 -13.78
CA THR A 204 -10.92 26.62 -13.02
C THR A 204 -11.35 26.64 -11.55
N SER A 205 -12.26 25.76 -11.14
CA SER A 205 -12.72 25.62 -9.75
C SER A 205 -11.95 24.58 -8.94
N ASP A 206 -11.10 23.78 -9.59
CA ASP A 206 -10.23 22.81 -8.94
C ASP A 206 -9.13 23.50 -8.10
N GLU A 207 -8.79 22.92 -6.95
CA GLU A 207 -7.82 23.50 -6.02
C GLU A 207 -6.40 23.57 -6.59
N TYR A 208 -6.04 22.63 -7.47
CA TYR A 208 -4.73 22.56 -8.11
C TYR A 208 -4.66 23.37 -9.41
N HIS A 209 -5.78 23.88 -9.91
CA HIS A 209 -5.84 24.67 -11.15
C HIS A 209 -4.79 25.79 -11.21
N PRO A 210 -4.63 26.66 -10.19
CA PRO A 210 -3.70 27.78 -10.27
C PRO A 210 -2.24 27.34 -10.51
N MET A 211 -1.85 26.17 -9.98
CA MET A 211 -0.49 25.68 -10.08
C MET A 211 -0.27 24.87 -11.36
N ALA A 212 -1.21 23.98 -11.69
CA ALA A 212 -1.16 23.17 -12.90
C ALA A 212 -1.23 24.03 -14.18
N ALA A 213 -2.17 24.99 -14.22
CA ALA A 213 -2.32 25.89 -15.37
C ALA A 213 -1.10 26.80 -15.56
N LEU A 214 -0.50 27.29 -14.46
CA LEU A 214 0.70 28.12 -14.50
C LEU A 214 1.90 27.35 -15.06
N GLN A 215 2.21 26.17 -14.49
CA GLN A 215 3.36 25.39 -14.93
C GLN A 215 3.21 24.93 -16.38
N LEU A 216 2.01 24.50 -16.78
CA LEU A 216 1.75 24.12 -18.17
C LEU A 216 1.92 25.32 -19.11
N ARG A 217 1.42 26.50 -18.74
CA ARG A 217 1.56 27.74 -19.52
C ARG A 217 3.02 28.10 -19.75
N GLU A 218 3.83 28.11 -18.70
CA GLU A 218 5.25 28.40 -18.80
C GLU A 218 5.97 27.37 -19.67
N PHE A 219 5.62 26.09 -19.53
CA PHE A 219 6.16 25.01 -20.33
C PHE A 219 5.87 25.17 -21.83
N ILE A 220 4.59 25.32 -22.21
CA ILE A 220 4.22 25.46 -23.63
C ILE A 220 4.77 26.75 -24.23
N GLN A 221 4.92 27.82 -23.44
CA GLN A 221 5.38 29.11 -23.94
C GLN A 221 6.85 29.10 -24.41
N GLN A 222 7.63 28.09 -24.01
CA GLN A 222 8.99 27.86 -24.50
C GLN A 222 9.03 27.36 -25.95
N LEU A 223 7.94 26.77 -26.44
CA LEU A 223 7.85 26.38 -27.85
C LEU A 223 7.80 27.62 -28.74
N PRO A 224 8.52 27.62 -29.89
CA PRO A 224 8.45 28.71 -30.85
C PRO A 224 7.02 29.05 -31.21
N ARG A 225 6.68 30.35 -31.23
CA ARG A 225 5.30 30.81 -31.49
C ARG A 225 4.75 30.26 -32.81
N THR A 226 5.58 30.10 -33.83
CA THR A 226 5.20 29.50 -35.11
C THR A 226 4.70 28.07 -34.95
N ASP A 227 5.37 27.30 -34.11
CA ASP A 227 5.10 25.88 -33.92
C ASP A 227 3.82 25.72 -33.09
N ARG A 228 3.64 26.55 -32.05
CA ARG A 228 2.39 26.61 -31.28
C ARG A 228 1.20 26.99 -32.15
N ILE A 229 1.34 28.05 -32.96
CA ILE A 229 0.26 28.47 -33.88
C ILE A 229 -0.04 27.38 -34.90
N SER A 230 0.98 26.75 -35.48
CA SER A 230 0.78 25.65 -36.44
C SER A 230 0.00 24.51 -35.80
N GLN A 231 0.38 24.10 -34.60
CA GLN A 231 -0.28 23.03 -33.85
C GLN A 231 -1.73 23.40 -33.50
N LEU A 232 -1.93 24.56 -32.87
CA LEU A 232 -3.25 25.08 -32.51
C LEU A 232 -4.13 25.26 -33.74
N THR A 233 -3.60 25.67 -34.88
CA THR A 233 -4.40 25.83 -36.11
C THR A 233 -4.88 24.48 -36.65
N CYS A 234 -4.10 23.41 -36.49
CA CYS A 234 -4.55 22.05 -36.80
C CYS A 234 -5.63 21.58 -35.82
N ASP A 235 -5.47 21.87 -34.53
CA ASP A 235 -6.39 21.46 -33.48
C ASP A 235 -7.72 22.25 -33.52
N LEU A 236 -7.65 23.56 -33.74
CA LEU A 236 -8.81 24.47 -33.81
C LEU A 236 -9.72 24.21 -35.02
N LYS A 237 -9.21 23.60 -36.10
CA LYS A 237 -10.07 23.13 -37.20
C LYS A 237 -11.05 22.05 -36.75
N CYS A 238 -10.77 21.37 -35.64
CA CYS A 238 -11.64 20.37 -35.01
C CYS A 238 -12.53 20.96 -33.91
N VAL A 239 -12.30 22.21 -33.48
CA VAL A 239 -13.04 22.89 -32.42
C VAL A 239 -14.13 23.78 -33.04
N THR A 240 -15.38 23.60 -32.61
CA THR A 240 -16.51 24.44 -33.04
C THR A 240 -16.71 25.71 -32.19
N GLU A 241 -16.01 25.78 -31.06
CA GLU A 241 -16.05 26.88 -30.10
C GLU A 241 -15.12 28.03 -30.51
N SER A 242 -15.59 29.27 -30.33
CA SER A 242 -14.75 30.45 -30.53
C SER A 242 -13.94 30.74 -29.26
N PRO A 243 -12.66 31.16 -29.38
CA PRO A 243 -11.88 31.57 -28.22
C PRO A 243 -12.60 32.71 -27.48
N PRO A 244 -12.70 32.64 -26.14
CA PRO A 244 -13.38 33.65 -25.35
C PRO A 244 -12.61 34.98 -25.33
N GLY A 245 -13.23 36.02 -24.77
CA GLY A 245 -12.88 37.42 -25.00
C GLY A 245 -11.51 37.86 -24.47
N SER A 246 -11.34 37.95 -23.16
CA SER A 246 -10.15 38.58 -22.57
C SER A 246 -8.84 37.82 -22.86
N ARG A 247 -7.68 38.47 -22.72
CA ARG A 247 -6.38 37.80 -22.95
C ARG A 247 -6.15 36.60 -22.02
N ALA A 248 -6.69 36.64 -20.80
CA ALA A 248 -6.59 35.53 -19.85
C ALA A 248 -7.45 34.34 -20.32
N GLU A 249 -8.71 34.61 -20.67
CA GLU A 249 -9.64 33.64 -21.24
C GLU A 249 -9.09 32.95 -22.51
N VAL A 250 -8.42 33.68 -23.40
CA VAL A 250 -7.75 33.11 -24.59
C VAL A 250 -6.63 32.16 -24.20
N MET A 251 -5.87 32.48 -23.14
CA MET A 251 -4.77 31.63 -22.68
C MET A 251 -5.28 30.35 -22.03
N ASP A 252 -6.33 30.43 -21.21
CA ASP A 252 -6.93 29.25 -20.59
C ASP A 252 -7.57 28.34 -21.64
N PHE A 253 -8.16 28.93 -22.69
CA PHE A 253 -8.61 28.20 -23.88
C PHE A 253 -7.45 27.54 -24.65
N GLU A 254 -6.29 28.19 -24.79
CA GLU A 254 -5.08 27.56 -25.36
C GLU A 254 -4.66 26.35 -24.51
N LEU A 255 -4.58 26.48 -23.19
CA LEU A 255 -4.19 25.40 -22.28
C LEU A 255 -5.14 24.20 -22.38
N ASP A 256 -6.45 24.43 -22.35
CA ASP A 256 -7.43 23.36 -22.46
C ASP A 256 -7.35 22.63 -23.82
N ILE A 257 -7.12 23.34 -24.93
CA ILE A 257 -6.84 22.71 -26.24
C ILE A 257 -5.60 21.82 -26.16
N TRP A 258 -4.51 22.31 -25.55
CA TRP A 258 -3.29 21.52 -25.39
C TRP A 258 -3.53 20.23 -24.58
N VAL A 259 -4.26 20.33 -23.46
CA VAL A 259 -4.61 19.17 -22.63
C VAL A 259 -5.47 18.19 -23.42
N ARG A 260 -6.60 18.65 -23.97
CA ARG A 260 -7.57 17.84 -24.70
C ARG A 260 -6.95 17.05 -25.85
N TYR A 261 -6.06 17.66 -26.61
CA TYR A 261 -5.59 17.09 -27.87
C TYR A 261 -4.21 16.47 -27.84
N HIS A 262 -3.39 16.79 -26.84
CA HIS A 262 -2.02 16.25 -26.75
C HIS A 262 -1.84 15.36 -25.53
N TYR A 263 -2.26 15.81 -24.36
CA TYR A 263 -1.82 15.16 -23.12
C TYR A 263 -2.85 14.19 -22.54
N LEU A 264 -4.14 14.50 -22.63
CA LEU A 264 -5.22 13.64 -22.15
C LEU A 264 -5.23 12.25 -22.84
N PRO A 265 -5.02 12.13 -24.17
CA PRO A 265 -4.90 10.82 -24.81
C PRO A 265 -3.69 10.01 -24.31
N TRP A 266 -2.54 10.67 -24.09
CA TRP A 266 -1.35 10.04 -23.52
C TRP A 266 -1.62 9.52 -22.10
N ALA A 267 -2.28 10.32 -21.26
CA ALA A 267 -2.64 9.93 -19.90
C ALA A 267 -3.53 8.67 -19.90
N HIS A 268 -4.56 8.63 -20.75
CA HIS A 268 -5.43 7.45 -20.88
C HIS A 268 -4.68 6.21 -21.37
N ARG A 269 -3.82 6.34 -22.39
CA ARG A 269 -3.04 5.22 -22.93
C ARG A 269 -2.12 4.62 -21.88
N LEU A 270 -1.28 5.46 -21.27
CA LEU A 270 -0.29 5.02 -20.27
C LEU A 270 -0.97 4.38 -19.06
N LEU A 271 -2.07 4.99 -18.58
CA LEU A 271 -2.85 4.44 -17.47
C LEU A 271 -3.44 3.07 -17.83
N ALA A 272 -4.13 2.96 -18.96
CA ALA A 272 -4.80 1.71 -19.36
C ALA A 272 -3.80 0.58 -19.63
N VAL A 273 -2.68 0.88 -20.30
CA VAL A 273 -1.59 -0.09 -20.56
C VAL A 273 -0.95 -0.55 -19.25
N GLY A 274 -0.60 0.38 -18.36
CA GLY A 274 -0.01 0.05 -17.05
C GLY A 274 -0.93 -0.86 -16.23
N LEU A 275 -2.21 -0.50 -16.13
CA LEU A 275 -3.22 -1.30 -15.41
C LEU A 275 -3.37 -2.72 -15.99
N MET A 276 -3.38 -2.86 -17.32
CA MET A 276 -3.48 -4.15 -17.99
C MET A 276 -2.27 -5.04 -17.65
N TYR A 277 -1.04 -4.51 -17.72
CA TYR A 277 0.15 -5.26 -17.37
C TYR A 277 0.26 -5.57 -15.88
N CYS A 278 -0.33 -4.74 -15.01
CA CYS A 278 -0.48 -5.07 -13.59
C CYS A 278 -1.46 -6.22 -13.34
N GLY A 279 -2.35 -6.54 -14.30
CA GLY A 279 -3.39 -7.57 -14.15
C GLY A 279 -4.72 -7.03 -13.63
N CYS A 280 -4.91 -5.71 -13.59
CA CYS A 280 -6.16 -5.06 -13.19
C CYS A 280 -7.10 -4.93 -14.40
N TYR A 281 -7.50 -6.07 -14.98
CA TYR A 281 -8.20 -6.10 -16.27
C TYR A 281 -9.55 -5.39 -16.25
N LYS A 282 -10.28 -5.44 -15.14
CA LYS A 282 -11.54 -4.70 -14.99
C LYS A 282 -11.32 -3.19 -15.06
N THR A 283 -10.44 -2.66 -14.22
CA THR A 283 -10.17 -1.22 -14.21
C THR A 283 -9.48 -0.77 -15.49
N ALA A 284 -8.55 -1.55 -16.04
CA ALA A 284 -7.92 -1.27 -17.34
C ALA A 284 -8.94 -1.14 -18.47
N TRP A 285 -9.86 -2.11 -18.60
CA TRP A 285 -10.91 -2.10 -19.61
C TRP A 285 -11.85 -0.90 -19.45
N TYR A 286 -12.24 -0.57 -18.21
CA TYR A 286 -13.09 0.58 -17.93
C TYR A 286 -12.39 1.91 -18.23
N LYS A 287 -11.13 2.07 -17.82
CA LYS A 287 -10.33 3.28 -18.08
C LYS A 287 -10.01 3.46 -19.57
N ALA A 288 -9.77 2.37 -20.29
CA ALA A 288 -9.63 2.40 -21.74
C ALA A 288 -10.93 2.84 -22.42
N SER A 289 -12.07 2.27 -22.00
CA SER A 289 -13.40 2.66 -22.51
C SER A 289 -13.73 4.13 -22.23
N GLN A 290 -13.43 4.62 -21.01
CA GLN A 290 -13.57 6.05 -20.68
C GLN A 290 -12.70 6.92 -21.57
N GLY A 291 -11.44 6.53 -21.79
CA GLY A 291 -10.53 7.25 -22.67
C GLY A 291 -11.01 7.30 -24.12
N LEU A 292 -11.55 6.19 -24.64
CA LEU A 292 -12.16 6.15 -25.98
C LEU A 292 -13.30 7.16 -26.11
N THR A 293 -14.23 7.17 -25.16
CA THR A 293 -15.34 8.14 -25.14
C THR A 293 -14.81 9.58 -25.06
N SER A 294 -13.88 9.85 -24.16
CA SER A 294 -13.33 11.19 -23.96
C SER A 294 -12.59 11.71 -25.21
N ILE A 295 -11.85 10.85 -25.89
CA ILE A 295 -11.14 11.18 -27.14
C ILE A 295 -12.14 11.39 -28.29
N ASP A 296 -13.17 10.55 -28.42
CA ASP A 296 -14.21 10.70 -29.45
C ASP A 296 -14.96 12.04 -29.30
N GLU A 297 -15.38 12.37 -28.07
CA GLU A 297 -16.04 13.66 -27.77
C GLU A 297 -15.16 14.87 -28.10
N THR A 298 -13.84 14.72 -27.95
CA THR A 298 -12.87 15.80 -28.08
C THR A 298 -12.38 15.96 -29.53
N ALA A 299 -11.96 14.86 -30.17
CA ALA A 299 -11.29 14.83 -31.46
C ALA A 299 -12.19 14.43 -32.65
N GLY A 300 -13.47 14.08 -32.40
CA GLY A 300 -14.40 13.54 -33.39
C GLY A 300 -14.19 12.04 -33.63
N ASP A 301 -14.72 11.52 -34.75
CA ASP A 301 -14.74 10.10 -35.17
C ASP A 301 -13.34 9.49 -35.43
N VAL A 302 -12.50 9.49 -34.39
CA VAL A 302 -11.14 8.98 -34.33
C VAL A 302 -11.11 7.93 -33.25
N VAL A 303 -10.94 6.69 -33.67
CA VAL A 303 -10.80 5.56 -32.75
C VAL A 303 -9.33 5.43 -32.34
N ASP A 304 -9.05 5.61 -31.06
CA ASP A 304 -7.72 5.38 -30.50
C ASP A 304 -7.43 3.87 -30.45
N GLN A 305 -6.54 3.41 -31.33
CA GLN A 305 -6.26 2.00 -31.53
C GLN A 305 -5.64 1.40 -30.25
N TRP A 306 -4.78 2.12 -29.53
CA TRP A 306 -4.18 1.66 -28.27
C TRP A 306 -5.21 1.31 -27.22
N LEU A 307 -6.19 2.19 -27.02
CA LEU A 307 -7.25 1.93 -26.07
C LEU A 307 -8.15 0.77 -26.51
N VAL A 308 -8.44 0.63 -27.81
CA VAL A 308 -9.13 -0.55 -28.35
C VAL A 308 -8.35 -1.82 -28.03
N ASP A 309 -7.05 -1.85 -28.26
CA ASP A 309 -6.27 -3.06 -28.08
C ASP A 309 -6.01 -3.40 -26.62
N VAL A 310 -5.97 -2.42 -25.72
CA VAL A 310 -6.03 -2.70 -24.28
C VAL A 310 -7.34 -3.40 -23.93
N THR A 311 -8.49 -2.95 -24.46
CA THR A 311 -9.77 -3.62 -24.20
C THR A 311 -9.76 -5.07 -24.72
N VAL A 312 -9.29 -5.30 -25.95
CA VAL A 312 -9.17 -6.64 -26.55
C VAL A 312 -8.19 -7.51 -25.76
N GLY A 313 -7.05 -6.95 -25.36
CA GLY A 313 -6.03 -7.62 -24.57
C GLY A 313 -6.56 -8.07 -23.20
N CYS A 314 -7.33 -7.22 -22.53
CA CYS A 314 -8.01 -7.58 -21.28
C CYS A 314 -8.98 -8.75 -21.49
N GLU A 315 -9.78 -8.73 -22.56
CA GLU A 315 -10.71 -9.82 -22.91
C GLU A 315 -9.97 -11.15 -23.10
N GLN A 316 -8.89 -11.14 -23.87
CA GLN A 316 -8.10 -12.35 -24.14
C GLN A 316 -7.43 -12.89 -22.87
N ALA A 317 -6.84 -12.02 -22.05
CA ALA A 317 -6.20 -12.45 -20.81
C ALA A 317 -7.21 -13.05 -19.83
N VAL A 318 -8.39 -12.44 -19.70
CA VAL A 318 -9.47 -12.94 -18.85
C VAL A 318 -10.00 -14.28 -19.37
N ARG A 319 -10.22 -14.39 -20.69
CA ARG A 319 -10.62 -15.65 -21.32
C ARG A 319 -9.62 -16.76 -21.05
N LYS A 320 -8.33 -16.48 -21.19
CA LYS A 320 -7.24 -17.41 -20.90
C LYS A 320 -7.19 -17.80 -19.43
N LEU A 321 -7.32 -16.83 -18.51
CA LEU A 321 -7.31 -17.06 -17.06
C LEU A 321 -8.42 -18.01 -16.62
N TRP A 322 -9.61 -17.89 -17.22
CA TRP A 322 -10.75 -18.76 -16.91
C TRP A 322 -10.81 -20.04 -17.75
N GLY A 323 -9.89 -20.23 -18.71
CA GLY A 323 -9.84 -21.41 -19.56
C GLY A 323 -11.05 -21.55 -20.50
N LEU A 324 -11.68 -20.45 -20.89
CA LEU A 324 -12.90 -20.45 -21.71
C LEU A 324 -12.59 -20.62 -23.21
N ILE A 325 -13.36 -21.48 -23.88
CA ILE A 325 -13.31 -21.61 -25.35
C ILE A 325 -14.12 -20.51 -26.05
N ASP A 326 -13.96 -20.36 -27.38
CA ASP A 326 -14.59 -19.27 -28.15
C ASP A 326 -16.11 -19.19 -27.96
N GLU A 327 -16.79 -20.34 -27.98
CA GLU A 327 -18.26 -20.35 -27.87
C GLU A 327 -18.73 -19.94 -26.46
N GLU A 328 -18.03 -20.39 -25.40
CA GLU A 328 -18.33 -19.97 -24.03
C GLU A 328 -18.10 -18.48 -23.82
N TRP A 329 -17.05 -17.93 -24.45
CA TRP A 329 -16.77 -16.50 -24.42
C TRP A 329 -17.83 -15.66 -25.13
N LYS A 330 -18.37 -16.14 -26.27
CA LYS A 330 -19.44 -15.42 -26.96
C LYS A 330 -20.70 -15.28 -26.11
N ASP A 331 -21.04 -16.32 -25.35
CA ASP A 331 -22.22 -16.31 -24.47
C ASP A 331 -21.99 -15.42 -23.24
N TRP A 332 -20.79 -15.43 -22.67
CA TRP A 332 -20.50 -14.82 -21.36
C TRP A 332 -19.68 -13.50 -21.44
N GLY A 333 -18.60 -13.48 -22.21
CA GLY A 333 -17.60 -12.43 -22.26
C GLY A 333 -18.11 -11.10 -22.81
N HIS A 334 -18.71 -11.13 -24.01
CA HIS A 334 -19.22 -9.92 -24.66
C HIS A 334 -20.43 -9.29 -23.93
N SER A 335 -21.18 -10.06 -23.14
CA SER A 335 -22.34 -9.55 -22.40
C SER A 335 -21.98 -8.92 -21.06
N ASN A 336 -20.80 -9.21 -20.53
CA ASN A 336 -20.33 -8.75 -19.22
C ASN A 336 -19.75 -7.32 -19.23
N ASN A 337 -19.30 -6.81 -20.39
CA ASN A 337 -18.71 -5.46 -20.54
C ASN A 337 -17.68 -5.14 -19.43
N GLY A 338 -16.76 -6.07 -19.17
CA GLY A 338 -15.70 -5.93 -18.16
C GLY A 338 -16.12 -6.00 -16.69
N LYS A 339 -17.42 -6.04 -16.34
CA LYS A 339 -17.89 -5.89 -14.94
C LYS A 339 -17.38 -6.96 -13.98
N ALA A 340 -17.31 -8.21 -14.44
CA ALA A 340 -16.81 -9.35 -13.67
C ALA A 340 -15.35 -9.72 -13.98
N TYR A 341 -14.59 -8.85 -14.65
CA TYR A 341 -13.16 -9.10 -14.83
C TYR A 341 -12.43 -9.01 -13.48
N PRO A 342 -11.34 -9.78 -13.30
CA PRO A 342 -10.47 -9.62 -12.15
C PRO A 342 -9.86 -8.22 -12.12
N ASP A 343 -9.64 -7.71 -10.91
CA ASP A 343 -9.05 -6.38 -10.69
C ASP A 343 -7.90 -6.38 -9.68
N MET A 344 -7.50 -7.58 -9.26
CA MET A 344 -6.33 -7.83 -8.42
C MET A 344 -5.29 -8.53 -9.26
N GLY A 345 -4.09 -7.96 -9.30
CA GLY A 345 -2.95 -8.52 -10.01
C GLY A 345 -1.72 -8.59 -9.13
N CYS A 346 -0.55 -8.71 -9.76
CA CYS A 346 0.73 -8.78 -9.07
C CYS A 346 1.79 -8.00 -9.83
N VAL A 347 2.65 -7.31 -9.08
CA VAL A 347 3.74 -6.48 -9.58
C VAL A 347 5.07 -6.93 -8.97
N ARG A 348 6.18 -6.35 -9.43
CA ARG A 348 7.52 -6.66 -8.91
C ARG A 348 7.59 -6.36 -7.41
N ARG A 349 8.25 -7.26 -6.67
CA ARG A 349 8.52 -7.11 -5.23
C ARG A 349 10.04 -7.11 -5.05
N GLU A 350 10.61 -5.92 -5.03
CA GLU A 350 12.05 -5.73 -5.04
C GLU A 350 12.45 -4.44 -4.33
N VAL A 351 13.75 -4.29 -4.09
CA VAL A 351 14.34 -2.99 -3.74
C VAL A 351 14.54 -2.23 -5.05
N TYR A 352 13.78 -1.16 -5.25
CA TYR A 352 13.91 -0.31 -6.43
C TYR A 352 15.33 0.25 -6.55
N PRO A 353 15.89 0.43 -7.77
CA PRO A 353 17.27 0.89 -7.94
C PRO A 353 17.61 2.23 -7.28
N TRP A 354 16.60 3.11 -7.15
CA TRP A 354 16.69 4.43 -6.52
C TRP A 354 16.21 4.44 -5.05
N ASN A 355 15.92 3.28 -4.46
CA ASN A 355 15.53 3.22 -3.05
C ASN A 355 16.77 3.26 -2.14
N GLU A 356 17.08 4.44 -1.60
CA GLU A 356 18.18 4.65 -0.66
C GLU A 356 17.80 4.36 0.81
N TRP A 357 16.53 4.03 1.09
CA TRP A 357 16.03 3.90 2.45
C TRP A 357 16.04 2.46 2.98
N GLU A 358 16.15 1.46 2.10
CA GLU A 358 16.21 0.06 2.53
C GLU A 358 17.59 -0.24 3.13
N PRO A 359 17.68 -0.61 4.42
CA PRO A 359 18.96 -0.83 5.08
C PRO A 359 19.54 -2.21 4.76
N ASP A 360 20.87 -2.35 4.83
CA ASP A 360 21.47 -3.66 5.05
C ASP A 360 21.27 -4.07 6.52
N ARG A 361 20.23 -4.88 6.75
CA ARG A 361 19.84 -5.33 8.09
C ARG A 361 20.93 -6.13 8.80
N LEU A 362 21.88 -6.72 8.08
CA LEU A 362 23.00 -7.46 8.69
C LEU A 362 24.08 -6.53 9.22
N GLU A 363 24.26 -5.36 8.59
CA GLU A 363 25.22 -4.34 9.03
C GLU A 363 24.70 -3.53 10.23
N GLU A 364 23.37 -3.42 10.38
CA GLU A 364 22.67 -2.62 11.40
C GLU A 364 22.31 -3.42 12.68
N LEU A 365 23.07 -4.49 12.99
CA LEU A 365 22.85 -5.32 14.17
C LEU A 365 22.94 -4.55 15.52
N PRO A 366 23.88 -3.59 15.72
CA PRO A 366 23.94 -2.83 16.97
C PRO A 366 22.66 -2.04 17.26
N GLU A 367 22.12 -1.37 16.25
CA GLU A 367 20.90 -0.56 16.29
C GLU A 367 19.68 -1.46 16.59
N LEU A 368 19.57 -2.59 15.89
CA LEU A 368 18.56 -3.62 16.15
C LEU A 368 18.62 -4.17 17.57
N ASN A 369 19.82 -4.39 18.09
CA ASN A 369 20.00 -4.87 19.46
C ASN A 369 19.69 -3.81 20.51
N ALA A 370 19.90 -2.52 20.21
CA ALA A 370 19.46 -1.43 21.07
C ALA A 370 17.93 -1.41 21.17
N MET A 371 17.21 -1.50 20.03
CA MET A 371 15.74 -1.58 20.00
C MET A 371 15.22 -2.85 20.70
N MET A 372 15.85 -4.01 20.47
CA MET A 372 15.48 -5.26 21.14
C MET A 372 15.61 -5.16 22.66
N ALA A 373 16.63 -4.46 23.17
CA ALA A 373 16.85 -4.32 24.61
C ALA A 373 15.74 -3.53 25.33
N GLU A 374 15.02 -2.65 24.62
CA GLU A 374 13.90 -1.87 25.17
C GLU A 374 12.67 -2.74 25.46
N VAL A 375 12.43 -3.78 24.64
CA VAL A 375 11.23 -4.63 24.71
C VAL A 375 11.49 -6.05 25.21
N ALA A 376 12.74 -6.51 25.14
CA ALA A 376 13.17 -7.86 25.49
C ALA A 376 14.64 -7.88 25.96
N PRO A 377 14.95 -7.39 27.18
CA PRO A 377 16.33 -7.23 27.65
C PRO A 377 17.11 -8.53 27.78
N LYS A 378 16.45 -9.70 27.76
CA LYS A 378 17.09 -11.03 27.75
C LYS A 378 17.39 -11.58 26.36
N LEU A 379 16.98 -10.87 25.31
CA LEU A 379 17.15 -11.30 23.92
C LEU A 379 18.17 -10.42 23.19
N GLU A 380 18.69 -10.94 22.09
CA GLU A 380 19.54 -10.24 21.13
C GLU A 380 19.23 -10.71 19.71
N VAL A 381 19.42 -9.83 18.74
CA VAL A 381 19.34 -10.13 17.31
C VAL A 381 20.72 -10.56 16.82
N ARG A 382 20.78 -11.64 16.04
CA ARG A 382 22.02 -12.14 15.42
C ARG A 382 21.77 -12.55 13.97
N ALA A 383 22.83 -12.56 13.17
CA ALA A 383 22.81 -13.21 11.88
C ALA A 383 22.76 -14.74 12.05
N VAL A 384 21.94 -15.42 11.26
CA VAL A 384 21.74 -16.87 11.27
C VAL A 384 21.65 -17.39 9.85
N GLU A 385 22.24 -18.56 9.61
CA GLU A 385 22.18 -19.26 8.33
C GLU A 385 20.92 -20.14 8.29
N LEU A 386 20.01 -19.85 7.36
CA LEU A 386 18.75 -20.59 7.19
C LEU A 386 18.73 -21.31 5.83
N PRO A 387 17.97 -22.41 5.70
CA PRO A 387 17.74 -23.04 4.40
C PRO A 387 17.08 -22.05 3.43
N ALA A 388 17.60 -21.97 2.21
CA ALA A 388 16.93 -21.26 1.14
C ALA A 388 15.58 -21.95 0.85
N LEU A 389 14.50 -21.16 0.84
CA LEU A 389 13.14 -21.63 0.57
C LEU A 389 12.75 -21.48 -0.91
N THR A 390 13.56 -20.75 -1.68
CA THR A 390 13.44 -20.54 -3.12
C THR A 390 14.81 -20.80 -3.78
N GLY A 391 14.83 -21.39 -4.99
CA GLY A 391 16.05 -21.68 -5.76
C GLY A 391 16.41 -23.17 -5.93
N ASN A 392 17.24 -23.46 -6.94
CA ASN A 392 17.52 -24.82 -7.47
C ASN A 392 18.58 -25.63 -6.68
N GLY A 393 18.54 -25.63 -5.34
CA GLY A 393 19.43 -26.47 -4.55
C GLY A 393 18.83 -26.89 -3.22
N GLU A 394 18.63 -28.21 -3.02
CA GLU A 394 18.14 -28.76 -1.75
C GLU A 394 19.04 -28.40 -0.55
N SER A 395 20.31 -28.03 -0.78
CA SER A 395 21.28 -27.65 0.25
C SER A 395 21.64 -26.15 0.29
N ALA A 396 20.98 -25.30 -0.50
CA ALA A 396 21.29 -23.87 -0.49
C ALA A 396 20.85 -23.23 0.84
N THR A 397 21.65 -22.30 1.34
CA THR A 397 21.39 -21.52 2.55
C THR A 397 21.43 -20.02 2.25
N VAL A 398 20.83 -19.23 3.13
CA VAL A 398 20.81 -17.77 3.07
C VAL A 398 21.03 -17.20 4.47
N MET A 399 21.79 -16.12 4.57
CA MET A 399 21.94 -15.38 5.83
C MET A 399 20.71 -14.53 6.08
N GLN A 400 20.13 -14.65 7.27
CA GLN A 400 18.98 -13.88 7.74
C GLN A 400 19.22 -13.43 9.17
N LEU A 401 18.30 -12.66 9.72
CA LEU A 401 18.29 -12.33 11.14
C LEU A 401 17.52 -13.39 11.93
N GLY A 402 17.90 -13.56 13.19
CA GLY A 402 17.20 -14.38 14.17
C GLY A 402 17.36 -13.79 15.57
N VAL A 403 16.47 -14.18 16.49
CA VAL A 403 16.46 -13.70 17.87
C VAL A 403 17.01 -14.80 18.78
N PHE A 404 17.93 -14.47 19.68
CA PHE A 404 18.64 -15.42 20.52
C PHE A 404 18.59 -15.02 21.99
N ALA A 405 18.59 -16.00 22.88
CA ALA A 405 18.62 -15.77 24.32
C ALA A 405 20.04 -15.39 24.81
N LYS A 406 20.17 -14.29 25.55
CA LYS A 406 21.42 -13.86 26.21
C LYS A 406 21.72 -14.65 27.49
N GLU A 407 20.68 -15.21 28.08
CA GLU A 407 20.68 -16.00 29.31
C GLU A 407 19.57 -17.04 29.29
N ASP A 408 19.53 -17.93 30.28
CA ASP A 408 18.47 -18.93 30.39
C ASP A 408 17.12 -18.26 30.69
N ILE A 409 16.07 -18.71 30.02
CA ILE A 409 14.69 -18.24 30.14
C ILE A 409 13.84 -19.39 30.68
N ALA A 410 13.15 -19.14 31.79
CA ALA A 410 12.39 -20.17 32.48
C ALA A 410 11.13 -20.56 31.69
N PRO A 411 10.65 -21.81 31.82
CA PRO A 411 9.33 -22.21 31.32
C PRO A 411 8.23 -21.26 31.84
N GLY A 412 7.37 -20.76 30.95
CA GLY A 412 6.28 -19.84 31.30
C GLY A 412 6.68 -18.36 31.46
N GLU A 413 7.97 -18.03 31.35
CA GLU A 413 8.45 -16.65 31.45
C GLU A 413 8.07 -15.82 30.22
N VAL A 414 7.56 -14.59 30.45
CA VAL A 414 7.36 -13.59 29.40
C VAL A 414 8.70 -12.91 29.12
N VAL A 415 9.22 -13.08 27.90
CA VAL A 415 10.58 -12.66 27.52
C VAL A 415 10.61 -11.46 26.57
N LEU A 416 9.53 -11.21 25.84
CA LEU A 416 9.34 -10.02 25.00
C LEU A 416 7.96 -9.43 25.26
N ARG A 417 7.87 -8.11 25.37
CA ARG A 417 6.61 -7.36 25.41
C ARG A 417 6.76 -6.12 24.55
N GLU A 418 6.06 -6.08 23.42
CA GLU A 418 6.17 -5.00 22.45
C GLU A 418 4.79 -4.38 22.18
N THR A 419 4.72 -3.05 22.15
CA THR A 419 3.52 -2.28 21.78
C THR A 419 3.83 -1.50 20.51
N SER A 420 2.93 -1.53 19.53
CA SER A 420 3.08 -0.79 18.28
C SER A 420 1.97 0.23 18.07
N MET A 421 2.36 1.45 17.68
CA MET A 421 1.41 2.47 17.19
C MET A 421 1.10 2.31 15.70
N LEU A 422 1.89 1.51 14.97
CA LEU A 422 1.57 1.07 13.62
C LEU A 422 0.59 -0.12 13.69
N THR A 423 -0.59 0.17 14.23
CA THR A 423 -1.69 -0.77 14.47
C THR A 423 -2.97 -0.21 13.85
N ALA A 424 -3.73 -1.04 13.15
CA ALA A 424 -4.98 -0.65 12.52
C ALA A 424 -6.03 -1.75 12.54
N ASN A 425 -7.29 -1.38 12.79
CA ASN A 425 -8.44 -2.28 12.86
C ASN A 425 -9.54 -1.84 11.89
N ASN A 426 -10.35 -2.79 11.42
CA ASN A 426 -11.45 -2.53 10.49
C ASN A 426 -12.71 -1.95 11.17
N LYS A 427 -12.65 -1.48 12.43
CA LYS A 427 -13.78 -0.99 13.28
C LYS A 427 -15.10 -1.73 13.06
N LEU A 428 -15.03 -3.06 12.93
CA LEU A 428 -16.17 -3.93 12.68
C LEU A 428 -16.94 -4.15 13.98
N GLN A 429 -17.78 -3.19 14.37
CA GLN A 429 -18.78 -3.32 15.46
C GLN A 429 -18.21 -3.44 16.90
N ASP A 430 -16.89 -3.53 17.09
CA ASP A 430 -16.25 -3.76 18.39
C ASP A 430 -15.62 -2.49 19.00
N ALA A 431 -15.71 -2.37 20.33
CA ALA A 431 -15.16 -1.27 21.10
C ALA A 431 -13.66 -1.48 21.32
N LEU A 432 -12.84 -1.13 20.32
CA LEU A 432 -11.39 -1.22 20.36
C LEU A 432 -10.74 0.14 20.62
N CYS A 433 -9.61 0.13 21.33
CA CYS A 433 -8.75 1.31 21.48
C CYS A 433 -8.20 1.75 20.12
N ASP A 434 -8.29 3.04 19.79
CA ASP A 434 -7.82 3.55 18.49
C ASP A 434 -6.30 3.37 18.27
N ALA A 435 -5.51 3.41 19.35
CA ALA A 435 -4.06 3.33 19.31
C ALA A 435 -3.54 1.88 19.25
N CYS A 436 -3.86 1.07 20.26
CA CYS A 436 -3.32 -0.29 20.40
C CYS A 436 -4.29 -1.39 19.95
N SER A 437 -5.55 -1.04 19.64
CA SER A 437 -6.61 -1.98 19.29
C SER A 437 -6.85 -3.10 20.31
N ALA A 438 -6.51 -2.86 21.58
CA ALA A 438 -7.00 -3.66 22.69
C ALA A 438 -8.52 -3.49 22.84
N ASP A 439 -9.19 -4.52 23.35
CA ASP A 439 -10.59 -4.41 23.79
C ASP A 439 -10.71 -3.31 24.85
N LEU A 440 -11.65 -2.38 24.65
CA LEU A 440 -11.98 -1.40 25.68
C LEU A 440 -12.68 -2.11 26.85
N PRO A 441 -12.40 -1.71 28.09
CA PRO A 441 -13.04 -2.28 29.27
C PRO A 441 -14.56 -2.06 29.23
N GLN A 442 -15.31 -3.00 29.80
CA GLN A 442 -16.77 -2.86 29.93
C GLN A 442 -17.10 -1.74 30.94
N LEU A 443 -18.16 -0.98 30.67
CA LEU A 443 -18.52 0.24 31.43
C LEU A 443 -18.81 0.01 32.92
N ASP A 444 -19.10 -1.23 33.32
CA ASP A 444 -19.38 -1.64 34.69
C ASP A 444 -18.12 -2.02 35.49
N TYR A 445 -16.94 -2.03 34.86
CA TYR A 445 -15.66 -2.36 35.48
C TYR A 445 -14.86 -1.10 35.84
N PRO A 446 -14.10 -1.09 36.95
CA PRO A 446 -13.29 0.07 37.36
C PRO A 446 -12.28 0.55 36.30
N GLU A 447 -11.82 -0.35 35.43
CA GLU A 447 -10.91 -0.04 34.32
C GLU A 447 -11.52 0.93 33.30
N ALA A 448 -12.85 1.03 33.22
CA ALA A 448 -13.54 1.99 32.37
C ALA A 448 -13.24 3.44 32.74
N ASP A 449 -12.89 3.74 34.00
CA ASP A 449 -12.52 5.09 34.44
C ASP A 449 -11.21 5.59 33.80
N GLN A 450 -10.41 4.70 33.21
CA GLN A 450 -9.16 5.04 32.52
C GLN A 450 -9.37 5.34 31.04
N VAL A 451 -10.55 5.05 30.49
CA VAL A 451 -10.85 5.28 29.08
C VAL A 451 -10.88 6.79 28.81
N CYS A 452 -10.15 7.21 27.79
CA CYS A 452 -10.05 8.60 27.39
C CYS A 452 -10.60 8.76 25.98
N GLU A 453 -11.20 9.90 25.69
CA GLU A 453 -11.62 10.26 24.33
C GLU A 453 -10.91 11.53 23.87
N CYS A 454 -10.61 11.60 22.57
CA CYS A 454 -10.19 12.85 21.97
C CYS A 454 -11.37 13.83 21.95
N PRO A 455 -11.22 15.05 22.52
CA PRO A 455 -12.32 16.01 22.60
C PRO A 455 -12.76 16.54 21.23
N GLU A 456 -11.90 16.46 20.22
CA GLU A 456 -12.17 16.99 18.88
C GLU A 456 -12.89 15.99 17.99
N CYS A 457 -12.36 14.76 17.88
CA CYS A 457 -12.86 13.75 16.94
C CYS A 457 -13.52 12.53 17.60
N GLN A 458 -13.59 12.49 18.94
CA GLN A 458 -14.22 11.42 19.73
C GLN A 458 -13.58 10.02 19.54
N ALA A 459 -12.35 9.96 19.03
CA ALA A 459 -11.57 8.72 19.04
C ALA A 459 -11.34 8.25 20.48
N VAL A 460 -11.56 6.96 20.75
CA VAL A 460 -11.52 6.39 22.11
C VAL A 460 -10.23 5.59 22.33
N PHE A 461 -9.61 5.81 23.48
CA PHE A 461 -8.35 5.20 23.90
C PHE A 461 -8.54 4.48 25.23
N CYS A 462 -7.89 3.32 25.39
CA CYS A 462 -8.00 2.54 26.63
C CYS A 462 -7.32 3.20 27.84
N SER A 463 -6.47 4.21 27.63
CA SER A 463 -5.76 4.92 28.69
C SER A 463 -5.18 6.25 28.20
N GLU A 464 -4.89 7.15 29.14
CA GLU A 464 -4.15 8.41 28.90
C GLU A 464 -2.81 8.15 28.20
N ALA A 465 -2.14 7.04 28.52
CA ALA A 465 -0.88 6.66 27.87
C ALA A 465 -1.08 6.30 26.38
N CYS A 466 -2.19 5.67 26.01
CA CYS A 466 -2.52 5.42 24.61
C CYS A 466 -2.91 6.71 23.89
N LEU A 467 -3.67 7.60 24.52
CA LEU A 467 -3.98 8.92 23.97
C LEU A 467 -2.69 9.73 23.73
N SER A 468 -1.82 9.83 24.73
CA SER A 468 -0.54 10.56 24.63
C SER A 468 0.38 10.00 23.56
N ARG A 469 0.49 8.66 23.45
CA ARG A 469 1.30 8.05 22.38
C ARG A 469 0.68 8.26 21.01
N ALA A 470 -0.64 8.16 20.88
CA ALA A 470 -1.33 8.43 19.63
C ALA A 470 -1.09 9.88 19.19
N ASP A 471 -1.27 10.85 20.08
CA ASP A 471 -0.98 12.27 19.82
C ASP A 471 0.47 12.50 19.37
N ALA A 472 1.44 11.87 20.05
CA ALA A 472 2.85 12.00 19.71
C ALA A 472 3.26 11.27 18.42
N THR A 473 2.42 10.39 17.86
CA THR A 473 2.85 9.50 16.76
C THR A 473 2.02 9.57 15.51
N TYR A 474 0.69 9.73 15.54
CA TYR A 474 -0.11 9.72 14.31
C TYR A 474 -1.39 10.57 14.42
N HIS A 475 -1.93 10.73 15.62
CA HIS A 475 -3.31 11.17 15.79
C HIS A 475 -3.52 12.57 15.26
N ARG A 476 -2.54 13.46 15.41
CA ARG A 476 -2.58 14.85 14.92
C ARG A 476 -2.86 14.93 13.41
N ALA A 477 -2.26 14.06 12.60
CA ALA A 477 -2.49 14.01 11.14
C ALA A 477 -3.87 13.43 10.78
N THR A 478 -4.47 12.63 11.67
CA THR A 478 -5.73 11.93 11.42
C THR A 478 -6.96 12.55 12.10
N CYS A 479 -6.75 13.50 13.01
CA CYS A 479 -7.79 14.04 13.86
C CYS A 479 -8.80 14.85 13.03
N GLY A 480 -10.09 14.54 13.17
CA GLY A 480 -11.17 15.29 12.49
C GLY A 480 -11.37 15.00 11.00
N ASN A 481 -10.46 14.27 10.33
CA ASN A 481 -10.44 14.13 8.86
C ASN A 481 -11.37 13.03 8.27
N ASP A 482 -12.23 12.41 9.10
CA ASP A 482 -13.09 11.24 8.80
C ASP A 482 -12.41 10.21 7.88
N LEU A 483 -11.13 9.92 8.12
CA LEU A 483 -10.35 8.94 7.35
C LEU A 483 -10.95 7.54 7.44
N ASN A 484 -11.58 7.23 8.57
CA ASN A 484 -12.30 5.97 8.78
C ASN A 484 -13.40 5.76 7.72
N ALA A 485 -13.92 6.82 7.08
CA ALA A 485 -14.88 6.73 5.99
C ALA A 485 -14.38 6.00 4.76
N LEU A 486 -13.08 6.09 4.47
CA LEU A 486 -12.49 5.59 3.23
C LEU A 486 -12.56 4.05 3.13
N LEU A 487 -12.61 3.36 4.28
CA LEU A 487 -12.57 1.90 4.38
C LEU A 487 -13.71 1.35 5.25
N ARG A 488 -14.87 2.03 5.28
CA ARG A 488 -16.11 1.47 5.88
C ARG A 488 -16.67 0.35 5.01
N ASP A 489 -17.33 -0.62 5.64
CA ASP A 489 -18.15 -1.66 4.98
C ASP A 489 -17.40 -2.58 3.98
N VAL A 490 -16.12 -2.84 4.23
CA VAL A 490 -15.30 -3.73 3.38
C VAL A 490 -15.86 -5.16 3.40
N PRO A 491 -16.08 -5.79 2.22
CA PRO A 491 -16.50 -7.18 2.14
C PRO A 491 -15.50 -8.12 2.83
N PRO A 492 -15.94 -9.23 3.45
CA PRO A 492 -15.02 -10.14 4.14
C PRO A 492 -13.87 -10.68 3.27
N ALA A 493 -14.07 -10.78 1.95
CA ALA A 493 -13.05 -11.23 1.01
C ALA A 493 -11.89 -10.22 0.84
N GLU A 494 -12.13 -8.94 1.11
CA GLU A 494 -11.18 -7.83 0.96
C GLU A 494 -10.64 -7.35 2.32
N ALA A 495 -11.08 -7.98 3.42
CA ALA A 495 -10.74 -7.55 4.78
C ALA A 495 -9.23 -7.50 5.05
N ALA A 496 -8.45 -8.41 4.45
CA ALA A 496 -7.00 -8.44 4.58
C ALA A 496 -6.34 -7.27 3.85
N ASP A 497 -6.72 -7.01 2.59
CA ASP A 497 -6.17 -5.88 1.81
C ASP A 497 -6.56 -4.53 2.42
N SER A 498 -7.78 -4.40 2.95
CA SER A 498 -8.19 -3.23 3.72
C SER A 498 -7.32 -2.98 4.95
N LEU A 499 -6.96 -4.03 5.71
CA LEU A 499 -6.08 -3.86 6.87
C LEU A 499 -4.70 -3.34 6.46
N TYR A 500 -4.14 -3.83 5.35
CA TYR A 500 -2.88 -3.29 4.83
C TYR A 500 -3.00 -1.84 4.38
N SER A 501 -4.11 -1.44 3.76
CA SER A 501 -4.37 -0.04 3.43
C SER A 501 -4.51 0.84 4.69
N LEU A 502 -5.10 0.33 5.77
CA LEU A 502 -5.15 1.06 7.04
C LEU A 502 -3.77 1.16 7.71
N LEU A 503 -2.91 0.14 7.59
CA LEU A 503 -1.51 0.24 8.03
C LEU A 503 -0.76 1.27 7.21
N LEU A 504 -0.98 1.34 5.89
CA LEU A 504 -0.39 2.39 5.05
C LEU A 504 -0.85 3.78 5.50
N MET A 505 -2.15 3.97 5.70
CA MET A 505 -2.71 5.22 6.24
C MET A 505 -2.03 5.60 7.57
N ARG A 506 -1.87 4.63 8.49
CA ARG A 506 -1.22 4.86 9.77
C ARG A 506 0.26 5.21 9.59
N ALA A 507 0.99 4.56 8.69
CA ALA A 507 2.38 4.88 8.39
C ALA A 507 2.55 6.29 7.80
N ILE A 508 1.67 6.70 6.88
CA ILE A 508 1.66 8.08 6.34
C ILE A 508 1.44 9.08 7.47
N ALA A 509 0.41 8.88 8.29
CA ALA A 509 0.13 9.75 9.44
C ALA A 509 1.30 9.78 10.44
N MET A 510 2.01 8.66 10.61
CA MET A 510 3.18 8.62 11.48
C MET A 510 4.38 9.36 10.92
N ALA A 511 4.62 9.23 9.63
CA ALA A 511 5.67 9.95 8.92
C ALA A 511 5.43 11.47 8.96
N ASP A 512 4.19 11.89 8.75
CA ASP A 512 3.77 13.30 8.79
C ASP A 512 3.99 13.92 10.18
N VAL A 513 3.47 13.30 11.24
CA VAL A 513 3.64 13.81 12.62
C VAL A 513 5.10 13.84 13.06
N ARG A 514 5.93 12.92 12.56
CA ARG A 514 7.36 12.84 12.88
C ARG A 514 8.24 13.65 11.91
N GLU A 515 7.66 14.21 10.85
CA GLU A 515 8.37 14.94 9.79
C GLU A 515 9.54 14.14 9.20
N CYS A 516 9.31 12.86 8.86
CA CYS A 516 10.35 11.95 8.32
C CYS A 516 9.86 11.17 7.09
N HIS A 517 10.77 10.54 6.34
CA HIS A 517 10.37 9.68 5.24
C HIS A 517 9.66 8.42 5.78
N PRO A 518 8.57 7.91 5.15
CA PRO A 518 7.81 6.76 5.68
C PRO A 518 8.64 5.49 5.91
N LEU A 519 9.67 5.25 5.08
CA LEU A 519 10.57 4.10 5.22
C LEU A 519 11.62 4.25 6.36
N GLU A 520 11.74 5.43 6.96
CA GLU A 520 12.60 5.65 8.13
C GLU A 520 11.93 5.29 9.46
N LEU A 521 10.61 5.13 9.48
CA LEU A 521 9.89 4.74 10.70
C LEU A 521 10.50 3.46 11.28
N ASN A 522 10.85 3.47 12.57
CA ASN A 522 11.43 2.31 13.27
C ASN A 522 10.54 1.05 13.12
N GLU A 523 9.23 1.27 13.01
CA GLU A 523 8.22 0.24 12.81
C GLU A 523 8.39 -0.51 11.47
N VAL A 524 9.01 0.09 10.45
CA VAL A 524 9.13 -0.49 9.09
C VAL A 524 10.54 -0.60 8.55
N ARG A 525 11.49 0.20 9.04
CA ARG A 525 12.84 0.30 8.46
C ARG A 525 13.51 -1.07 8.35
N TYR A 526 13.46 -1.87 9.41
CA TYR A 526 14.22 -3.13 9.50
C TYR A 526 13.38 -4.41 9.29
N ILE A 527 12.08 -4.31 9.03
CA ILE A 527 11.23 -5.49 8.82
C ILE A 527 11.43 -6.06 7.41
N TRP A 528 11.24 -7.37 7.29
CA TRP A 528 11.44 -8.11 6.03
C TRP A 528 10.42 -7.72 4.95
N GLY A 529 10.91 -7.41 3.74
CA GLY A 529 10.07 -7.07 2.58
C GLY A 529 9.83 -8.22 1.60
N ASP A 530 10.48 -9.38 1.77
CA ASP A 530 10.46 -10.52 0.83
C ASP A 530 10.72 -10.10 -0.62
N PHE A 531 11.76 -9.27 -0.78
CA PHE A 531 12.25 -8.78 -2.06
C PHE A 531 13.02 -9.87 -2.79
N HIS A 532 12.86 -9.95 -4.11
CA HIS A 532 13.74 -10.80 -4.92
C HIS A 532 15.10 -10.14 -5.14
N ASN A 533 16.15 -10.95 -5.29
CA ASN A 533 17.53 -10.47 -5.46
C ASN A 533 18.02 -10.51 -6.92
N LEU A 534 17.10 -10.57 -7.90
CA LEU A 534 17.46 -10.57 -9.32
C LEU A 534 17.78 -9.14 -9.80
N PRO A 535 19.00 -8.88 -10.32
CA PRO A 535 19.38 -7.54 -10.73
C PRO A 535 18.84 -7.18 -12.12
N ILE A 536 18.50 -5.91 -12.35
CA ILE A 536 18.11 -5.37 -13.66
C ILE A 536 19.33 -5.32 -14.58
N THR A 537 19.55 -6.43 -15.27
CA THR A 537 20.70 -6.70 -16.13
C THR A 537 20.21 -7.43 -17.37
N ALA A 538 20.92 -7.32 -18.49
CA ALA A 538 20.56 -8.01 -19.74
C ALA A 538 20.39 -9.55 -19.59
N ALA A 539 20.91 -10.15 -18.51
CA ALA A 539 20.75 -11.56 -18.20
C ALA A 539 19.39 -11.94 -17.59
N HIS A 540 18.75 -11.02 -16.85
CA HIS A 540 17.53 -11.28 -16.08
C HIS A 540 16.36 -10.40 -16.52
N PHE A 541 16.67 -9.22 -17.06
CA PHE A 541 15.72 -8.21 -17.50
C PHE A 541 15.75 -8.11 -19.03
N ALA A 542 14.58 -8.06 -19.63
CA ALA A 542 14.39 -7.71 -21.04
C ALA A 542 13.43 -6.52 -21.11
N PRO A 543 13.76 -5.41 -21.77
CA PRO A 543 12.83 -4.30 -21.90
C PRO A 543 11.49 -4.74 -22.49
N PRO A 544 10.36 -4.27 -21.95
CA PRO A 544 9.06 -4.52 -22.54
C PRO A 544 9.00 -3.99 -23.98
N ASP A 545 8.53 -4.83 -24.89
CA ASP A 545 8.18 -4.44 -26.25
C ASP A 545 6.71 -4.03 -26.24
N ILE A 546 6.46 -2.73 -26.23
CA ILE A 546 5.12 -2.15 -26.09
C ILE A 546 4.72 -1.52 -27.41
N THR A 547 3.99 -2.29 -28.21
CA THR A 547 3.28 -1.80 -29.39
C THR A 547 1.81 -2.14 -29.27
N HIS A 548 0.99 -1.44 -30.01
CA HIS A 548 -0.43 -1.75 -30.19
C HIS A 548 -0.69 -3.26 -30.42
N GLU A 549 0.09 -3.89 -31.31
CA GLU A 549 -0.04 -5.32 -31.64
C GLU A 549 0.29 -6.24 -30.45
N THR A 550 1.29 -5.88 -29.63
CA THR A 550 1.67 -6.67 -28.46
C THR A 550 0.62 -6.63 -27.33
N LEU A 551 -0.24 -5.60 -27.31
CA LEU A 551 -1.29 -5.47 -26.30
C LEU A 551 -2.41 -6.52 -26.50
N THR A 552 -2.54 -7.08 -27.70
CA THR A 552 -3.49 -8.17 -28.01
C THR A 552 -2.85 -9.55 -28.01
N ASP A 553 -1.70 -9.69 -27.38
CA ASP A 553 -1.06 -10.98 -27.16
C ASP A 553 -0.96 -11.29 -25.66
N SER A 554 -2.00 -11.96 -25.15
CA SER A 554 -2.07 -12.37 -23.74
C SER A 554 -0.94 -13.34 -23.29
N ASP A 555 -0.18 -13.94 -24.21
CA ASP A 555 1.01 -14.73 -23.87
C ASP A 555 2.19 -13.84 -23.49
N ARG A 556 2.22 -12.59 -23.95
CA ARG A 556 3.31 -11.63 -23.73
C ARG A 556 3.07 -10.68 -22.56
N PHE A 557 1.96 -10.80 -21.83
CA PHE A 557 1.67 -9.89 -20.72
C PHE A 557 2.68 -9.97 -19.57
N HIS A 558 3.33 -11.12 -19.41
CA HIS A 558 4.43 -11.29 -18.47
C HIS A 558 5.68 -10.48 -18.86
N ASP A 559 5.87 -10.17 -20.14
CA ASP A 559 7.01 -9.37 -20.62
C ASP A 559 6.89 -7.90 -20.21
N GLY A 560 5.69 -7.41 -19.86
CA GLY A 560 5.46 -6.05 -19.37
C GLY A 560 6.21 -5.69 -18.08
N HIS A 561 6.69 -6.69 -17.34
CA HIS A 561 7.51 -6.54 -16.13
C HIS A 561 8.99 -6.88 -16.37
N GLY A 562 9.39 -6.90 -17.64
CA GLY A 562 10.73 -7.23 -18.09
C GLY A 562 11.21 -8.63 -17.68
N LYS A 563 10.30 -9.60 -17.60
CA LYS A 563 10.53 -11.00 -17.21
C LYS A 563 10.93 -11.22 -15.74
N LEU A 564 10.84 -10.18 -14.92
CA LEU A 564 11.12 -10.28 -13.49
C LEU A 564 9.91 -10.83 -12.70
N PRO A 565 10.15 -11.47 -11.54
CA PRO A 565 9.09 -12.05 -10.72
C PRO A 565 8.08 -10.99 -10.24
N ARG A 566 6.81 -11.37 -10.25
CA ARG A 566 5.69 -10.51 -9.82
C ARG A 566 4.99 -11.15 -8.63
N THR A 567 5.40 -10.78 -7.43
CA THR A 567 4.96 -11.42 -6.18
C THR A 567 4.26 -10.47 -5.22
N LEU A 568 4.25 -9.16 -5.48
CA LEU A 568 3.52 -8.18 -4.67
C LEU A 568 2.08 -8.06 -5.18
N PRO A 569 1.05 -8.44 -4.40
CA PRO A 569 -0.34 -8.20 -4.76
C PRO A 569 -0.59 -6.70 -4.94
N TRP A 570 -1.34 -6.34 -5.99
CA TRP A 570 -1.51 -4.96 -6.40
C TRP A 570 -2.90 -4.71 -7.00
N SER A 571 -3.48 -3.56 -6.69
CA SER A 571 -4.65 -3.04 -7.41
C SER A 571 -4.64 -1.53 -7.51
N PHE A 572 -5.32 -1.01 -8.54
CA PHE A 572 -5.49 0.44 -8.71
C PHE A 572 -6.12 1.09 -7.48
N GLU A 573 -7.11 0.41 -6.89
CA GLU A 573 -7.83 0.86 -5.70
C GLU A 573 -6.90 1.04 -4.50
N HIS A 574 -6.21 -0.02 -4.07
CA HIS A 574 -5.43 -0.02 -2.83
C HIS A 574 -4.05 0.63 -2.96
N ASN A 575 -3.47 0.64 -4.16
CA ASN A 575 -2.11 1.13 -4.37
C ASN A 575 -2.06 2.54 -4.95
N ILE A 576 -3.07 3.03 -5.67
CA ILE A 576 -3.06 4.37 -6.28
C ILE A 576 -4.18 5.25 -5.72
N ARG A 577 -5.44 4.88 -5.98
CA ARG A 577 -6.58 5.76 -5.73
C ARG A 577 -6.76 6.07 -4.25
N LEU A 578 -6.79 5.03 -3.42
CA LEU A 578 -7.02 5.17 -2.00
C LEU A 578 -5.85 5.88 -1.28
N PRO A 579 -4.57 5.58 -1.56
CA PRO A 579 -3.46 6.37 -1.00
C PRO A 579 -3.50 7.86 -1.35
N ILE A 580 -3.83 8.24 -2.59
CA ILE A 580 -4.00 9.66 -2.96
C ILE A 580 -5.09 10.32 -2.09
N GLN A 581 -6.23 9.64 -1.92
CA GLN A 581 -7.30 10.16 -1.04
C GLN A 581 -6.92 10.24 0.44
N MET A 582 -6.04 9.35 0.90
CA MET A 582 -5.48 9.43 2.26
C MET A 582 -4.63 10.68 2.43
N LEU A 583 -3.76 10.97 1.46
CA LEU A 583 -2.92 12.18 1.46
C LEU A 583 -3.78 13.45 1.45
N GLU A 584 -4.73 13.55 0.52
CA GLU A 584 -5.63 14.70 0.42
C GLU A 584 -6.40 14.94 1.74
N LYS A 585 -6.91 13.88 2.36
CA LYS A 585 -7.61 13.98 3.66
C LYS A 585 -6.70 14.36 4.81
N MET A 586 -5.39 14.09 4.71
CA MET A 586 -4.39 14.53 5.70
C MET A 586 -3.82 15.92 5.36
N GLU A 587 -4.36 16.60 4.35
CA GLU A 587 -3.84 17.88 3.84
C GLU A 587 -2.38 17.79 3.33
N ILE A 588 -1.98 16.60 2.87
CA ILE A 588 -0.68 16.34 2.22
C ILE A 588 -0.88 16.40 0.71
N ASP A 589 -0.10 17.24 0.03
CA ASP A 589 -0.19 17.41 -1.42
C ASP A 589 0.32 16.15 -2.17
N PRO A 590 -0.54 15.42 -2.91
CA PRO A 590 -0.16 14.18 -3.58
C PRO A 590 0.75 14.37 -4.80
N PHE A 591 0.94 15.63 -5.23
CA PHE A 591 1.80 15.99 -6.35
C PHE A 591 3.16 16.52 -5.90
N ALA A 592 3.18 17.34 -4.85
CA ALA A 592 4.34 18.11 -4.43
C ALA A 592 5.17 17.47 -3.31
N GLU A 593 4.67 16.43 -2.64
CA GLU A 593 5.41 15.76 -1.56
C GLU A 593 6.08 14.46 -2.04
N PRO A 594 7.40 14.46 -2.32
CA PRO A 594 8.10 13.32 -2.91
C PRO A 594 8.24 12.12 -1.96
N ASN A 595 8.10 12.33 -0.64
CA ASN A 595 8.19 11.25 0.35
C ASN A 595 7.03 10.25 0.27
N TYR A 596 5.93 10.60 -0.40
CA TYR A 596 4.72 9.78 -0.53
C TYR A 596 4.50 9.31 -1.99
N ASP A 597 5.58 8.91 -2.66
CA ASP A 597 5.50 8.37 -4.02
C ASP A 597 5.05 6.89 -4.04
N LEU A 598 4.56 6.42 -5.20
CA LEU A 598 3.94 5.10 -5.33
C LEU A 598 4.90 3.95 -5.02
N TRP A 599 6.18 4.09 -5.37
CA TRP A 599 7.17 3.06 -5.06
C TRP A 599 7.38 2.92 -3.55
N VAL A 600 7.26 4.02 -2.78
CA VAL A 600 7.30 4.01 -1.31
C VAL A 600 6.14 3.20 -0.75
N PHE A 601 4.93 3.43 -1.27
CA PHE A 601 3.75 2.66 -0.87
C PHE A 601 3.88 1.18 -1.19
N ASN A 602 4.40 0.83 -2.38
CA ASN A 602 4.66 -0.56 -2.75
C ASN A 602 5.69 -1.21 -1.82
N THR A 603 6.76 -0.50 -1.44
CA THR A 603 7.75 -0.98 -0.45
C THR A 603 7.11 -1.20 0.93
N LEU A 604 6.27 -0.28 1.41
CA LEU A 604 5.54 -0.44 2.66
C LEU A 604 4.58 -1.64 2.60
N PHE A 605 3.81 -1.78 1.52
CA PHE A 605 2.92 -2.92 1.30
C PHE A 605 3.68 -4.26 1.24
N ALA A 606 4.85 -4.29 0.61
CA ALA A 606 5.71 -5.46 0.60
C ALA A 606 6.17 -5.82 2.02
N LYS A 607 6.57 -4.83 2.82
CA LYS A 607 6.96 -5.02 4.22
C LYS A 607 5.79 -5.52 5.09
N PHE A 608 4.62 -4.89 5.01
CA PHE A 608 3.45 -5.28 5.81
C PHE A 608 2.99 -6.71 5.54
N ARG A 609 2.91 -7.12 4.27
CA ARG A 609 2.46 -8.47 3.90
C ARG A 609 3.39 -9.59 4.39
N GLY A 610 4.67 -9.27 4.65
CA GLY A 610 5.65 -10.22 5.16
C GLY A 610 5.63 -10.36 6.69
N THR A 611 5.28 -9.31 7.43
CA THR A 611 5.60 -9.22 8.86
C THR A 611 4.47 -8.71 9.77
N ALA A 612 3.40 -8.15 9.22
CA ALA A 612 2.31 -7.65 10.02
C ALA A 612 1.60 -8.80 10.75
N SER A 613 1.49 -8.66 12.07
CA SER A 613 0.69 -9.55 12.90
C SER A 613 -0.80 -9.27 12.69
N ALA A 614 -1.64 -10.29 12.86
CA ALA A 614 -3.09 -10.14 12.75
C ALA A 614 -3.82 -10.88 13.89
N ARG A 615 -4.88 -10.24 14.41
CA ARG A 615 -5.88 -10.89 15.28
C ARG A 615 -7.11 -11.23 14.45
N LEU A 616 -7.56 -12.46 14.59
CA LEU A 616 -8.82 -12.90 13.99
C LEU A 616 -9.97 -12.56 14.95
N SER A 617 -11.05 -12.03 14.39
CA SER A 617 -12.29 -11.86 15.12
C SER A 617 -12.80 -13.20 15.65
N GLY A 618 -13.39 -13.22 16.84
CA GLY A 618 -14.00 -14.42 17.42
C GLY A 618 -13.02 -15.52 17.86
N GLN A 619 -11.76 -15.17 18.16
CA GLN A 619 -10.75 -16.12 18.65
C GLN A 619 -11.24 -16.90 19.89
N ALA A 620 -10.72 -18.13 20.03
CA ALA A 620 -11.20 -19.14 20.98
C ALA A 620 -11.32 -18.59 22.41
N GLY A 621 -12.51 -18.74 23.01
CA GLY A 621 -12.83 -18.23 24.34
C GLY A 621 -13.78 -17.02 24.36
N SER A 622 -13.91 -16.28 23.25
CA SER A 622 -14.78 -15.08 23.18
C SER A 622 -16.28 -15.36 22.99
N GLY A 623 -16.65 -16.60 22.63
CA GLY A 623 -18.04 -16.98 22.32
C GLY A 623 -18.64 -16.32 21.07
N ARG A 624 -17.84 -15.56 20.30
CA ARG A 624 -18.27 -14.83 19.10
C ARG A 624 -17.92 -15.59 17.82
N ARG A 625 -18.71 -15.41 16.75
CA ARG A 625 -18.43 -16.03 15.43
C ARG A 625 -17.15 -15.43 14.84
N ALA A 626 -16.24 -16.28 14.36
CA ALA A 626 -15.10 -15.82 13.58
C ALA A 626 -15.55 -15.17 12.26
N ARG A 627 -15.06 -13.96 11.98
CA ARG A 627 -15.41 -13.16 10.78
C ARG A 627 -14.18 -12.75 9.94
N GLY A 628 -13.02 -13.36 10.19
CA GLY A 628 -11.76 -13.04 9.50
C GLY A 628 -10.85 -12.10 10.31
N PRO A 629 -9.78 -11.58 9.70
CA PRO A 629 -8.85 -10.69 10.37
C PRO A 629 -9.54 -9.37 10.73
N GLU A 630 -9.43 -9.00 12.00
CA GLU A 630 -10.11 -7.84 12.58
C GLU A 630 -9.14 -6.67 12.76
N VAL A 631 -7.91 -7.01 13.11
CA VAL A 631 -6.87 -6.03 13.36
C VAL A 631 -5.53 -6.53 12.85
N SER A 632 -4.71 -5.60 12.37
CA SER A 632 -3.33 -5.82 12.00
C SER A 632 -2.40 -4.82 12.69
N ALA A 633 -1.19 -5.26 13.00
CA ALA A 633 -0.17 -4.44 13.67
C ALA A 633 1.24 -4.87 13.26
N VAL A 634 2.16 -3.92 13.16
CA VAL A 634 3.56 -4.17 12.85
C VAL A 634 4.40 -4.11 14.12
N HIS A 635 4.99 -5.23 14.51
CA HIS A 635 5.82 -5.36 15.71
C HIS A 635 7.26 -5.69 15.28
N PRO A 636 8.13 -4.68 15.11
CA PRO A 636 9.43 -4.86 14.45
C PRO A 636 10.34 -5.84 15.17
N MET A 637 10.36 -5.90 16.51
CA MET A 637 11.24 -6.83 17.23
C MET A 637 10.65 -8.25 17.29
N TRP A 638 9.33 -8.38 17.46
CA TRP A 638 8.62 -9.66 17.44
C TRP A 638 8.81 -10.40 16.11
N CYS A 639 8.75 -9.69 14.97
CA CYS A 639 8.81 -10.30 13.65
C CYS A 639 10.21 -10.82 13.24
N LEU A 640 11.25 -10.50 14.01
CA LEU A 640 12.61 -11.02 13.80
C LEU A 640 12.80 -12.46 14.29
N ALA A 641 11.91 -12.96 15.16
CA ALA A 641 11.99 -14.33 15.65
C ALA A 641 11.52 -15.30 14.56
N ASN A 642 12.42 -16.15 14.08
CA ASN A 642 12.17 -17.07 12.98
C ASN A 642 11.09 -18.12 13.29
N HIS A 643 10.47 -18.61 12.24
CA HIS A 643 9.42 -19.62 12.33
C HIS A 643 9.95 -21.04 12.61
N SER A 644 9.24 -21.76 13.49
CA SER A 644 9.29 -23.22 13.60
C SER A 644 7.89 -23.79 13.84
N CYS A 645 7.59 -24.93 13.23
CA CYS A 645 6.40 -25.72 13.57
C CYS A 645 6.54 -26.49 14.91
N ASP A 646 7.71 -26.44 15.55
CA ASP A 646 7.94 -26.81 16.95
C ASP A 646 8.58 -25.61 17.68
N PRO A 647 7.79 -24.53 17.91
CA PRO A 647 8.29 -23.30 18.49
C PRO A 647 8.64 -23.48 19.98
N ASN A 648 9.57 -22.67 20.50
CA ASN A 648 9.88 -22.62 21.95
C ASN A 648 9.18 -21.46 22.67
N VAL A 649 8.56 -20.54 21.93
CA VAL A 649 7.66 -19.52 22.46
C VAL A 649 6.22 -19.73 21.99
N ARG A 650 5.28 -19.16 22.72
CA ARG A 650 3.92 -18.86 22.27
C ARG A 650 3.71 -17.36 22.35
N TRP A 651 2.70 -16.86 21.64
CA TRP A 651 2.32 -15.46 21.74
C TRP A 651 0.80 -15.32 21.80
N GLU A 652 0.38 -14.26 22.47
CA GLU A 652 -0.98 -13.76 22.50
C GLU A 652 -0.93 -12.26 22.20
N TRP A 653 -2.03 -11.72 21.66
CA TRP A 653 -2.10 -10.31 21.35
C TRP A 653 -3.36 -9.68 21.95
N GLY A 654 -3.13 -8.68 22.80
CA GLY A 654 -4.17 -7.98 23.58
C GLY A 654 -3.81 -6.50 23.82
N GLY A 655 -3.36 -5.80 22.78
CA GLY A 655 -2.86 -4.42 22.86
C GLY A 655 -1.33 -4.32 22.85
N SER A 656 -0.66 -5.29 23.46
CA SER A 656 0.77 -5.58 23.26
C SER A 656 0.94 -7.02 22.83
N ILE A 657 1.97 -7.30 22.03
CA ILE A 657 2.36 -8.68 21.70
C ILE A 657 3.38 -9.17 22.72
N GLU A 658 3.21 -10.40 23.19
CA GLU A 658 4.08 -10.99 24.20
C GLU A 658 4.63 -12.33 23.74
N PHE A 659 5.95 -12.54 23.86
CA PHE A 659 6.51 -13.90 23.80
C PHE A 659 6.58 -14.49 25.19
N THR A 660 5.93 -15.63 25.36
CA THR A 660 6.02 -16.46 26.56
C THR A 660 6.73 -17.76 26.23
N ALA A 661 7.82 -18.06 26.93
CA ALA A 661 8.52 -19.32 26.80
C ALA A 661 7.57 -20.47 27.12
N ARG A 662 7.51 -21.48 26.24
CA ARG A 662 6.58 -22.59 26.42
C ARG A 662 6.98 -23.43 27.63
N GLU A 663 5.99 -23.87 28.38
CA GLU A 663 6.16 -24.87 29.44
C GLU A 663 6.37 -26.27 28.86
N GLU A 664 5.70 -26.55 27.73
CA GLU A 664 5.78 -27.82 27.01
C GLU A 664 5.92 -27.56 25.49
N ARG A 665 6.82 -28.29 24.85
CA ARG A 665 7.02 -28.25 23.38
C ARG A 665 5.94 -29.03 22.66
N VAL A 666 5.75 -28.73 21.37
CA VAL A 666 4.67 -29.31 20.57
C VAL A 666 4.91 -30.81 20.36
N LEU A 667 3.88 -31.63 20.54
CA LEU A 667 3.95 -33.07 20.32
C LEU A 667 3.86 -33.39 18.83
N TRP A 668 4.80 -34.20 18.34
CA TRP A 668 4.81 -34.62 16.93
C TRP A 668 3.94 -35.87 16.78
N LYS A 669 2.73 -35.69 16.23
CA LYS A 669 1.76 -36.79 16.03
C LYS A 669 2.42 -37.93 15.25
N GLY A 670 2.40 -39.15 15.79
CA GLY A 670 2.93 -40.36 15.13
C GLY A 670 4.41 -40.70 15.40
N ARG A 671 5.19 -39.83 16.05
CA ARG A 671 6.60 -40.11 16.39
C ARG A 671 6.66 -40.89 17.71
N LYS A 672 6.73 -42.23 17.64
CA LYS A 672 6.75 -43.13 18.81
C LYS A 672 8.04 -43.09 19.66
N GLU A 673 9.08 -42.40 19.17
CA GLU A 673 10.42 -42.33 19.79
C GLU A 673 10.95 -40.89 19.84
N VAL A 674 10.21 -39.97 20.48
CA VAL A 674 10.80 -38.71 20.98
C VAL A 674 10.96 -38.90 22.49
N PRO A 675 12.07 -38.48 23.13
CA PRO A 675 12.14 -38.44 24.58
C PRO A 675 10.91 -37.71 25.10
N GLU A 676 10.26 -38.28 26.10
CA GLU A 676 9.12 -37.68 26.81
C GLU A 676 9.36 -36.18 27.01
N ARG A 677 8.64 -35.33 26.28
CA ARG A 677 8.67 -33.85 26.35
C ARG A 677 10.08 -33.25 26.25
N ARG A 678 10.42 -32.61 25.11
CA ARG A 678 11.49 -31.59 25.13
C ARG A 678 11.09 -30.55 26.19
N GLU A 679 11.92 -30.38 27.22
CA GLU A 679 11.67 -29.48 28.34
C GLU A 679 11.33 -28.08 27.82
N GLY A 680 10.40 -27.40 28.49
CA GLY A 680 10.08 -26.00 28.23
C GLY A 680 11.23 -25.05 28.57
N GLY A 681 11.02 -23.76 28.34
CA GLY A 681 12.05 -22.74 28.49
C GLY A 681 12.98 -22.63 27.28
N ILE A 682 14.00 -21.80 27.40
CA ILE A 682 15.00 -21.53 26.35
C ILE A 682 16.36 -21.36 27.02
N ARG A 683 17.39 -22.05 26.55
CA ARG A 683 18.74 -21.92 27.12
C ARG A 683 19.47 -20.72 26.54
N LYS A 684 20.44 -20.20 27.29
CA LYS A 684 21.38 -19.19 26.81
C LYS A 684 21.99 -19.62 25.47
N GLY A 685 21.91 -18.73 24.49
CA GLY A 685 22.44 -18.91 23.15
C GLY A 685 21.54 -19.71 22.20
N GLU A 686 20.41 -20.24 22.66
CA GLU A 686 19.40 -20.85 21.77
C GLU A 686 18.60 -19.76 21.04
N GLU A 687 18.17 -20.08 19.83
CA GLU A 687 17.29 -19.23 19.03
C GLU A 687 15.87 -19.26 19.60
N VAL A 688 15.23 -18.10 19.65
CA VAL A 688 13.80 -17.93 19.91
C VAL A 688 13.05 -18.25 18.62
N LEU A 689 12.32 -19.36 18.63
CA LEU A 689 11.57 -19.88 17.50
C LEU A 689 10.08 -19.64 17.72
N ASN A 690 9.53 -18.74 16.91
CA ASN A 690 8.13 -18.34 16.87
C ASN A 690 7.30 -19.25 15.93
N HIS A 691 5.97 -19.09 15.90
CA HIS A 691 5.08 -19.72 14.93
C HIS A 691 4.23 -18.68 14.19
N TYR A 692 4.11 -18.85 12.86
CA TYR A 692 3.39 -17.94 11.94
C TYR A 692 2.11 -18.58 11.39
N CYS A 693 1.86 -19.83 11.77
CA CYS A 693 0.67 -20.58 11.44
C CYS A 693 0.18 -21.29 12.71
N ASP A 694 -1.03 -21.84 12.66
CA ASP A 694 -1.49 -22.78 13.67
C ASP A 694 -0.66 -24.07 13.60
N VAL A 695 0.03 -24.38 14.70
CA VAL A 695 0.94 -25.54 14.81
C VAL A 695 0.20 -26.87 14.97
N GLU A 696 -1.12 -26.85 15.18
CA GLU A 696 -1.95 -28.05 15.31
C GLU A 696 -2.37 -28.64 13.96
N LEU A 697 -2.31 -27.84 12.89
CA LEU A 697 -2.62 -28.24 11.51
C LEU A 697 -1.65 -29.28 10.95
N GLY A 698 -2.05 -29.97 9.88
CA GLY A 698 -1.19 -30.91 9.15
C GLY A 698 -0.08 -30.21 8.36
N VAL A 699 1.00 -30.92 8.01
CA VAL A 699 2.19 -30.32 7.37
C VAL A 699 1.86 -29.57 6.08
N ARG A 700 0.98 -30.13 5.23
CA ARG A 700 0.56 -29.50 3.97
C ARG A 700 -0.13 -28.16 4.23
N GLU A 701 -1.06 -28.12 5.18
CA GLU A 701 -1.80 -26.90 5.54
C GLU A 701 -0.86 -25.87 6.19
N ARG A 702 0.01 -26.28 7.11
CA ARG A 702 1.00 -25.37 7.72
C ARG A 702 1.90 -24.71 6.67
N ARG A 703 2.39 -25.49 5.70
CA ARG A 703 3.21 -24.96 4.60
C ARG A 703 2.42 -24.01 3.72
N GLU A 704 1.19 -24.34 3.37
CA GLU A 704 0.31 -23.48 2.57
C GLU A 704 0.07 -22.13 3.26
N TRP A 705 -0.27 -22.14 4.56
CA TRP A 705 -0.49 -20.92 5.34
C TRP A 705 0.78 -20.09 5.56
N ALA A 706 1.90 -20.72 5.91
CA ALA A 706 3.14 -19.99 6.23
C ALA A 706 3.91 -19.52 4.99
N LYS A 707 3.60 -20.04 3.78
CA LYS A 707 4.36 -19.77 2.56
C LYS A 707 4.50 -18.29 2.25
N GLY A 708 3.43 -17.51 2.45
CA GLY A 708 3.44 -16.07 2.17
C GLY A 708 4.41 -15.30 3.07
N ALA A 709 4.38 -15.56 4.38
CA ALA A 709 5.27 -14.89 5.35
C ALA A 709 6.72 -15.38 5.26
N LEU A 710 6.93 -16.65 4.87
CA LEU A 710 8.26 -17.25 4.75
C LEU A 710 8.94 -17.01 3.39
N GLY A 711 8.17 -16.69 2.35
CA GLY A 711 8.65 -16.69 0.96
C GLY A 711 8.81 -18.10 0.35
N GLY A 712 8.40 -19.16 1.06
CA GLY A 712 8.49 -20.55 0.57
C GLY A 712 8.03 -21.61 1.59
N GLU A 713 8.22 -22.89 1.26
CA GLU A 713 7.77 -23.99 2.13
C GLU A 713 8.65 -24.14 3.38
N CYS A 714 8.04 -24.23 4.57
CA CYS A 714 8.77 -24.46 5.82
C CYS A 714 9.61 -25.76 5.78
N ARG A 715 10.91 -25.60 6.10
CA ARG A 715 11.93 -26.67 6.13
C ARG A 715 12.39 -27.03 7.55
N CYS A 716 11.64 -26.69 8.60
CA CYS A 716 12.01 -27.08 9.96
C CYS A 716 12.00 -28.61 10.15
N GLU A 717 12.69 -29.10 11.20
CA GLU A 717 12.84 -30.54 11.51
C GLU A 717 11.49 -31.27 11.49
N ARG A 718 10.45 -30.65 12.05
CA ARG A 718 9.08 -31.21 12.11
C ARG A 718 8.47 -31.37 10.72
N CYS A 719 8.48 -30.32 9.90
CA CYS A 719 7.89 -30.34 8.56
C CYS A 719 8.59 -31.35 7.64
N VAL A 720 9.92 -31.41 7.69
CA VAL A 720 10.71 -32.38 6.91
C VAL A 720 10.35 -33.81 7.32
N TRP A 721 10.23 -34.07 8.63
CA TRP A 721 9.86 -35.38 9.12
C TRP A 721 8.42 -35.78 8.75
N GLU A 722 7.43 -34.92 9.01
CA GLU A 722 6.01 -35.21 8.73
C GLU A 722 5.76 -35.42 7.22
N ALA A 723 6.30 -34.57 6.35
CA ALA A 723 6.17 -34.73 4.89
C ALA A 723 6.85 -36.01 4.39
N GLY A 724 7.95 -36.43 5.02
CA GLY A 724 8.62 -37.69 4.73
C GLY A 724 7.81 -38.93 5.10
N GLN A 725 6.90 -38.84 6.08
CA GLN A 725 5.97 -39.94 6.42
C GLN A 725 4.80 -40.00 5.43
N GLU A 726 4.18 -38.86 5.09
CA GLU A 726 3.07 -38.81 4.11
C GLU A 726 3.48 -39.41 2.75
N GLY A 727 4.71 -39.17 2.30
CA GLY A 727 5.26 -39.75 1.07
C GLY A 727 5.53 -41.26 1.11
N ARG A 728 5.63 -41.88 2.31
CA ARG A 728 5.83 -43.33 2.49
C ARG A 728 4.50 -44.07 2.54
N ASP A 729 3.50 -43.51 3.18
CA ASP A 729 2.17 -44.11 3.28
C ASP A 729 1.43 -44.09 1.93
N GLY A 730 1.70 -43.12 1.06
CA GLY A 730 1.16 -43.04 -0.31
C GLY A 730 1.77 -44.00 -1.34
N LYS A 731 2.88 -44.69 -1.02
CA LYS A 731 3.49 -45.73 -1.89
C LYS A 731 3.08 -47.16 -1.51
N GLY A 732 2.22 -47.30 -0.50
CA GLY A 732 1.70 -48.59 -0.03
C GLY A 732 0.23 -48.88 -0.40
N GLN A 733 -0.39 -48.08 -1.27
CA GLN A 733 -1.73 -48.32 -1.82
C GLN A 733 -1.69 -48.63 -3.32
#